data_AF-A0A353WT03-F1
#
_entry.id   AF-A0A353WT03-F1
#
_cell.length_a   1.000
_cell.length_b   1.000
_cell.length_c   1.000
_cell.angle_alpha   90.00
_cell.angle_beta   90.00
_cell.angle_gamma   90.00
#
_symmetry.space_group_name_H-M   'P 1'
#
loop_
_entity.id
_entity.type
_entity.pdbx_description
1 polymer ?
#
loop_
_entity_poly.entity_id
_entity_poly.type
_entity_poly.pdbx_seq_one_letter_code
_entity_poly.pdbx_strand_id
1 'polypeptide(L)'
;MAGCTSTLEPTAEPKGEGIFATIEQPSLPLQTKSLNWESDALNFTWDKNENVVVSGDKDVALLRTLTSGEQSSKLESKGFQLMDGVSYYAFIPAYNFNITTDITSIPLTFEGQRQTANNTTKHLKNYDYACAAATKAEGSNSLEFKLQNQVAWIVVEHLLTEDMKGVTSITLSTEDEVFMTSAKLDATTSEYGKYGKKFSKTLTLDLGSTNGKGIDFAKGEFMRVFFTTAPVDLTGKELTIIATKADGTSVQLMKKASSNGNLEKNSTLVIRTSEATPVATVATMDGREFSSLEDAIAAAENSGKQSTITLAGDVTGSFTIANPMSIGKEIILDLNGHSITAENEGECAILVNKGDVRLKNGTIESKKFVGVKFDPLAQGARVYLVDCTVNSVQGAVCTSTATGCQIVIFGGSFTATNNAVIAGNGSPKYAGTQEAREKGNTITIQADSKGNIPEFHGFTQEADNVACGLYSPWKDEITIRAAKFNIENGVGILCRGGKITVDDAEIAVTGGDRKGKVADAKTEVPCRTFCLDSKCGYPDIENADIDIKGGKYSDDAGKPYVADNSYSYVETGESLLAYKVISNETKFTEAVSAVEKGGTVTIDYPVSLRSQLKIQKDFTLTLSEGANIQGDCKSPILHFCQNGGSNTINGKGVIYGASQSDAAVLVNGQTLTIDCANESDVQITGGSSDKFASAITVWDGKLVINNGTFISGTDKSGNNSPAIYLMPMDEYDAPELEINGGVFSPAQEGSAKFLINCLDSEISRCKITIKGGTFIGFNPAASTGDTIDGQPANWVPKGYKSVKDPDSDVWTVVKE
;
A
#
# COMPACT_ATOMS: atom_id res chain seq x y z
N MET A 1 -43.81 -56.71 4.02
CA MET A 1 -42.46 -57.16 4.40
C MET A 1 -41.68 -55.88 4.69
N ALA A 2 -41.65 -55.41 5.94
CA ALA A 2 -40.85 -55.94 7.05
C ALA A 2 -39.35 -55.89 6.73
N GLY A 3 -38.59 -55.13 7.53
CA GLY A 3 -37.14 -55.34 7.62
C GLY A 3 -36.27 -54.11 7.85
N CYS A 4 -36.50 -53.33 8.93
CA CYS A 4 -35.38 -52.78 9.71
C CYS A 4 -34.51 -53.98 10.20
N THR A 5 -33.22 -53.90 10.47
CA THR A 5 -32.61 -53.21 11.62
C THR A 5 -31.10 -53.52 11.66
N SER A 6 -30.30 -52.64 12.27
CA SER A 6 -29.44 -52.93 13.44
C SER A 6 -28.52 -51.73 13.71
N THR A 7 -28.88 -50.82 14.62
CA THR A 7 -28.44 -50.74 16.04
C THR A 7 -26.94 -50.66 16.27
N LEU A 8 -26.49 -49.53 16.82
CA LEU A 8 -25.37 -49.45 17.77
C LEU A 8 -25.70 -48.40 18.86
N GLU A 9 -25.49 -48.79 20.12
CA GLU A 9 -25.58 -47.97 21.33
C GLU A 9 -24.32 -47.08 21.53
N PRO A 10 -24.39 -46.04 22.39
CA PRO A 10 -23.52 -44.86 22.33
C PRO A 10 -22.29 -44.92 23.24
N THR A 11 -21.31 -44.05 22.97
CA THR A 11 -20.18 -43.71 23.86
C THR A 11 -20.07 -42.19 24.11
N ALA A 12 -19.53 -41.83 25.28
CA ALA A 12 -19.82 -40.62 26.08
C ALA A 12 -19.13 -39.29 25.68
N GLU A 13 -19.75 -38.18 26.11
CA GLU A 13 -19.37 -36.76 25.93
C GLU A 13 -18.05 -36.32 26.60
N PRO A 14 -17.29 -35.39 25.96
CA PRO A 14 -16.34 -34.49 26.62
C PRO A 14 -16.77 -33.00 26.59
N LYS A 15 -16.49 -32.29 27.70
CA LYS A 15 -16.78 -30.87 27.98
C LYS A 15 -15.79 -29.88 27.32
N GLY A 16 -16.30 -28.74 26.85
CA GLY A 16 -15.56 -27.51 26.48
C GLY A 16 -16.53 -26.46 25.94
N GLU A 17 -16.31 -25.16 26.18
CA GLU A 17 -17.21 -24.08 25.74
C GLU A 17 -17.46 -24.12 24.22
N GLY A 18 -18.74 -24.28 23.86
CA GLY A 18 -19.30 -24.12 22.53
C GLY A 18 -19.04 -25.28 21.57
N ILE A 19 -20.12 -25.96 21.12
CA ILE A 19 -20.25 -26.37 19.72
C ILE A 19 -21.68 -26.10 19.26
N PHE A 20 -21.76 -25.16 18.33
CA PHE A 20 -22.89 -24.77 17.51
C PHE A 20 -22.84 -25.60 16.20
N ALA A 21 -23.99 -25.91 15.61
CA ALA A 21 -24.11 -26.37 14.22
C ALA A 21 -25.23 -25.52 13.56
N THR A 22 -24.99 -24.70 12.54
CA THR A 22 -24.55 -24.90 11.14
C THR A 22 -25.62 -25.53 10.26
N ILE A 23 -26.40 -24.66 9.61
CA ILE A 23 -27.24 -24.94 8.44
C ILE A 23 -26.38 -24.59 7.20
N GLU A 24 -26.04 -25.55 6.33
CA GLU A 24 -25.36 -25.29 5.03
C GLU A 24 -26.03 -26.04 3.84
N GLN A 25 -26.53 -25.22 2.89
CA GLN A 25 -26.64 -25.27 1.40
C GLN A 25 -27.12 -26.54 0.66
N PRO A 26 -27.97 -26.43 -0.41
CA PRO A 26 -27.45 -26.15 -1.77
C PRO A 26 -28.33 -25.35 -2.78
N SER A 27 -27.59 -24.76 -3.75
CA SER A 27 -27.99 -24.32 -5.11
C SER A 27 -28.90 -23.09 -5.26
N LEU A 28 -28.21 -22.00 -5.55
CA LEU A 28 -28.61 -20.69 -6.09
C LEU A 28 -30.03 -20.55 -6.71
N PRO A 29 -30.66 -19.38 -6.52
CA PRO A 29 -30.58 -18.55 -5.30
C PRO A 29 -31.93 -18.01 -4.84
N LEU A 30 -32.11 -17.84 -3.52
CA LEU A 30 -32.96 -16.79 -2.92
C LEU A 30 -32.22 -16.14 -1.73
N GLN A 31 -32.22 -14.80 -1.69
CA GLN A 31 -31.33 -13.90 -0.92
C GLN A 31 -32.13 -12.98 0.08
N THR A 32 -31.60 -12.49 1.23
CA THR A 32 -32.05 -11.29 1.98
C THR A 32 -31.16 -10.08 1.63
N LYS A 33 -31.60 -8.82 1.83
CA LYS A 33 -31.59 -7.82 0.73
C LYS A 33 -31.33 -6.34 1.11
N SER A 34 -30.46 -5.67 0.35
CA SER A 34 -30.60 -4.31 -0.15
C SER A 34 -31.02 -4.41 -1.62
N LEU A 35 -32.05 -3.65 -1.99
CA LEU A 35 -32.48 -3.48 -3.38
C LEU A 35 -31.60 -2.38 -3.99
N ASN A 36 -30.92 -2.63 -5.10
CA ASN A 36 -30.19 -1.60 -5.85
C ASN A 36 -30.81 -1.49 -7.24
N TRP A 37 -30.91 -0.28 -7.74
CA TRP A 37 -31.41 -0.04 -9.09
C TRP A 37 -30.25 -0.06 -10.08
N GLU A 38 -30.23 -1.05 -10.98
CA GLU A 38 -29.16 -1.26 -11.96
C GLU A 38 -29.77 -1.75 -13.28
N SER A 39 -29.40 -1.12 -14.40
CA SER A 39 -29.80 -1.57 -15.76
C SER A 39 -31.31 -1.83 -15.93
N ASP A 40 -32.15 -0.93 -15.43
CA ASP A 40 -33.61 -1.05 -15.46
C ASP A 40 -34.20 -2.23 -14.65
N ALA A 41 -33.41 -2.78 -13.72
CA ALA A 41 -33.82 -3.85 -12.84
C ALA A 41 -33.50 -3.52 -11.37
N LEU A 42 -34.29 -4.08 -10.47
CA LEU A 42 -33.97 -4.10 -9.05
C LEU A 42 -33.11 -5.34 -8.75
N ASN A 43 -31.83 -5.11 -8.46
CA ASN A 43 -30.85 -6.11 -8.09
C ASN A 43 -30.76 -6.25 -6.56
N PHE A 44 -30.62 -7.48 -6.07
CA PHE A 44 -30.64 -7.78 -4.63
C PHE A 44 -29.24 -8.14 -4.12
N THR A 45 -28.87 -7.68 -2.91
CA THR A 45 -27.62 -8.07 -2.21
C THR A 45 -27.80 -8.21 -0.69
N TRP A 46 -27.12 -9.11 0.01
CA TRP A 46 -27.30 -9.31 1.46
C TRP A 46 -26.65 -8.27 2.37
N ASP A 47 -27.46 -7.71 3.29
CA ASP A 47 -27.02 -6.93 4.45
C ASP A 47 -26.76 -7.81 5.69
N LYS A 48 -25.79 -7.41 6.52
CA LYS A 48 -25.45 -8.11 7.78
C LYS A 48 -26.49 -7.84 8.88
N ASN A 49 -26.81 -8.84 9.70
CA ASN A 49 -27.70 -8.77 10.88
C ASN A 49 -29.20 -8.53 10.58
N GLU A 50 -29.69 -8.94 9.41
CA GLU A 50 -31.12 -8.91 9.12
C GLU A 50 -31.86 -10.04 9.88
N ASN A 51 -33.10 -9.77 10.31
CA ASN A 51 -33.91 -10.71 11.06
C ASN A 51 -34.90 -11.44 10.13
N VAL A 52 -34.88 -12.77 10.17
CA VAL A 52 -35.85 -13.65 9.50
C VAL A 52 -36.70 -14.34 10.57
N VAL A 53 -38.02 -14.34 10.41
CA VAL A 53 -38.91 -15.10 11.30
C VAL A 53 -39.10 -16.49 10.73
N VAL A 54 -38.94 -17.51 11.58
CA VAL A 54 -39.18 -18.91 11.23
C VAL A 54 -40.15 -19.51 12.23
N SER A 55 -41.23 -20.13 11.73
CA SER A 55 -42.24 -20.81 12.54
C SER A 55 -42.42 -22.27 12.10
N GLY A 56 -42.73 -23.17 13.05
CA GLY A 56 -42.95 -24.58 12.78
C GLY A 56 -43.26 -25.33 14.08
N ASP A 57 -44.11 -26.36 14.01
CA ASP A 57 -44.62 -27.12 15.18
C ASP A 57 -45.07 -26.25 16.37
N LYS A 58 -45.84 -25.18 16.08
CA LYS A 58 -46.35 -24.19 17.04
C LYS A 58 -45.27 -23.32 17.73
N ASP A 59 -44.00 -23.49 17.40
CA ASP A 59 -42.90 -22.63 17.84
C ASP A 59 -42.57 -21.56 16.79
N VAL A 60 -41.94 -20.47 17.25
CA VAL A 60 -41.46 -19.37 16.41
C VAL A 60 -40.13 -18.83 16.93
N ALA A 61 -39.20 -18.56 16.03
CA ALA A 61 -37.91 -17.95 16.33
C ALA A 61 -37.57 -16.83 15.34
N LEU A 62 -36.71 -15.92 15.81
CA LEU A 62 -36.15 -14.84 15.02
C LEU A 62 -34.65 -15.13 14.84
N LEU A 63 -34.26 -15.38 13.60
CA LEU A 63 -32.91 -15.77 13.21
C LEU A 63 -32.19 -14.57 12.57
N ARG A 64 -30.86 -14.48 12.75
CA ARG A 64 -30.05 -13.38 12.21
C ARG A 64 -29.09 -13.84 11.11
N THR A 65 -28.89 -13.00 10.10
CA THR A 65 -27.90 -13.21 9.02
C THR A 65 -26.47 -12.91 9.48
N LEU A 66 -25.50 -13.78 9.14
CA LEU A 66 -24.11 -13.72 9.63
C LEU A 66 -23.09 -13.17 8.62
N THR A 67 -23.28 -13.35 7.32
CA THR A 67 -22.37 -12.90 6.24
C THR A 67 -23.06 -11.86 5.33
N SER A 68 -22.28 -10.90 4.81
CA SER A 68 -22.71 -9.82 3.90
C SER A 68 -21.87 -9.87 2.62
N GLY A 69 -22.45 -9.49 1.47
CA GLY A 69 -21.77 -9.50 0.16
C GLY A 69 -21.60 -10.89 -0.48
N GLU A 70 -22.08 -11.95 0.17
CA GLU A 70 -21.96 -13.34 -0.26
C GLU A 70 -23.29 -13.88 -0.82
N GLN A 71 -23.23 -14.94 -1.64
CA GLN A 71 -24.42 -15.50 -2.33
C GLN A 71 -25.40 -16.24 -1.40
N SER A 72 -25.08 -16.41 -0.11
CA SER A 72 -25.92 -17.02 0.93
C SER A 72 -25.54 -16.53 2.33
N SER A 73 -26.44 -16.66 3.32
CA SER A 73 -26.15 -16.32 4.71
C SER A 73 -26.59 -17.42 5.68
N LYS A 74 -25.79 -17.63 6.73
CA LYS A 74 -26.14 -18.54 7.83
C LYS A 74 -27.10 -17.85 8.79
N LEU A 75 -28.09 -18.60 9.28
CA LEU A 75 -29.09 -18.16 10.25
C LEU A 75 -28.78 -18.77 11.63
N GLU A 76 -28.62 -17.95 12.68
CA GLU A 76 -28.36 -18.43 14.05
C GLU A 76 -29.53 -18.09 15.01
N SER A 77 -29.91 -19.06 15.85
CA SER A 77 -30.69 -18.84 17.08
C SER A 77 -30.17 -19.78 18.17
N LYS A 78 -29.76 -19.21 19.32
CA LYS A 78 -29.15 -19.95 20.44
C LYS A 78 -30.09 -20.91 21.18
N GLY A 79 -31.37 -20.93 20.85
CA GLY A 79 -32.38 -21.72 21.58
C GLY A 79 -33.47 -22.35 20.71
N PHE A 80 -33.36 -22.30 19.38
CA PHE A 80 -34.35 -22.89 18.48
C PHE A 80 -33.88 -24.27 18.00
N GLN A 81 -34.68 -25.31 18.20
CA GLN A 81 -34.35 -26.68 17.80
C GLN A 81 -35.25 -27.13 16.65
N LEU A 82 -34.64 -27.75 15.63
CA LEU A 82 -35.36 -28.30 14.49
C LEU A 82 -35.75 -29.77 14.73
N MET A 83 -37.03 -30.09 14.57
CA MET A 83 -37.60 -31.43 14.71
C MET A 83 -37.73 -32.13 13.36
N ASP A 84 -37.48 -33.44 13.33
CA ASP A 84 -37.62 -34.28 12.14
C ASP A 84 -39.09 -34.36 11.69
N GLY A 85 -39.33 -34.31 10.39
CA GLY A 85 -40.67 -34.43 9.81
C GLY A 85 -41.57 -33.20 9.98
N VAL A 86 -41.07 -32.10 10.56
CA VAL A 86 -41.80 -30.84 10.72
C VAL A 86 -41.61 -29.95 9.49
N SER A 87 -42.71 -29.36 9.02
CA SER A 87 -42.70 -28.25 8.06
C SER A 87 -42.53 -26.93 8.79
N TYR A 88 -41.54 -26.17 8.37
CA TYR A 88 -41.28 -24.83 8.84
C TYR A 88 -41.58 -23.82 7.74
N TYR A 89 -41.85 -22.59 8.17
CA TYR A 89 -42.19 -21.47 7.31
C TYR A 89 -41.31 -20.29 7.69
N ALA A 90 -40.67 -19.68 6.71
CA ALA A 90 -39.86 -18.50 6.89
C ALA A 90 -40.51 -17.30 6.23
N PHE A 91 -40.38 -16.12 6.83
CA PHE A 91 -40.78 -14.89 6.16
C PHE A 91 -40.01 -13.66 6.61
N ILE A 92 -40.09 -12.64 5.75
CA ILE A 92 -39.57 -11.30 5.95
C ILE A 92 -40.58 -10.27 5.44
N PRO A 93 -40.49 -9.02 5.90
CA PRO A 93 -39.58 -8.54 6.94
C PRO A 93 -40.11 -8.81 8.36
N ALA A 94 -39.20 -9.10 9.30
CA ALA A 94 -39.56 -9.51 10.66
C ALA A 94 -40.28 -8.42 11.48
N TYR A 95 -40.05 -7.14 11.19
CA TYR A 95 -40.61 -6.04 11.99
C TYR A 95 -42.15 -5.92 11.89
N ASN A 96 -42.75 -6.51 10.85
CA ASN A 96 -44.21 -6.57 10.69
C ASN A 96 -44.86 -7.73 11.47
N PHE A 97 -44.06 -8.59 12.11
CA PHE A 97 -44.59 -9.76 12.81
C PHE A 97 -44.97 -9.48 14.25
N ASN A 98 -46.10 -10.05 14.68
CA ASN A 98 -46.54 -10.07 16.06
C ASN A 98 -46.68 -11.52 16.55
N ILE A 99 -45.83 -11.90 17.51
CA ILE A 99 -45.77 -13.25 18.12
C ILE A 99 -47.11 -13.68 18.77
N THR A 100 -48.01 -12.74 19.07
CA THR A 100 -49.31 -13.04 19.71
C THR A 100 -50.42 -13.47 18.74
N THR A 101 -50.13 -13.59 17.45
CA THR A 101 -51.10 -13.94 16.39
C THR A 101 -50.75 -15.26 15.70
N ASP A 102 -51.66 -15.75 14.85
CA ASP A 102 -51.46 -16.93 14.01
C ASP A 102 -50.10 -16.88 13.29
N ILE A 103 -49.19 -17.80 13.66
CA ILE A 103 -47.75 -17.77 13.36
C ILE A 103 -47.41 -17.98 11.88
N THR A 104 -48.40 -18.27 11.04
CA THR A 104 -48.27 -18.41 9.59
C THR A 104 -48.99 -17.30 8.81
N SER A 105 -49.70 -16.39 9.48
CA SER A 105 -50.46 -15.29 8.87
C SER A 105 -49.76 -13.93 9.09
N ILE A 106 -49.07 -13.43 8.08
CA ILE A 106 -48.26 -12.22 8.13
C ILE A 106 -49.12 -11.00 7.72
N PRO A 107 -49.25 -9.96 8.56
CA PRO A 107 -49.94 -8.74 8.16
C PRO A 107 -49.07 -7.95 7.16
N LEU A 108 -49.71 -7.52 6.07
CA LEU A 108 -49.09 -6.72 5.01
C LEU A 108 -49.72 -5.32 4.98
N THR A 109 -48.90 -4.31 4.71
CA THR A 109 -49.34 -2.96 4.34
C THR A 109 -48.48 -2.43 3.20
N PHE A 110 -49.09 -1.68 2.29
CA PHE A 110 -48.39 -0.91 1.25
C PHE A 110 -48.51 0.60 1.47
N GLU A 111 -49.11 1.02 2.60
CA GLU A 111 -49.25 2.41 2.99
C GLU A 111 -48.04 2.90 3.81
N GLY A 112 -47.81 4.22 3.78
CA GLY A 112 -46.77 4.87 4.58
C GLY A 112 -45.34 4.69 4.07
N GLN A 113 -45.17 4.19 2.83
CA GLN A 113 -43.86 4.08 2.19
C GLN A 113 -43.20 5.46 2.10
N ARG A 114 -41.90 5.54 2.44
CA ARG A 114 -41.17 6.80 2.46
C ARG A 114 -39.75 6.66 1.93
N GLN A 115 -39.47 7.37 0.85
CA GLN A 115 -38.14 7.45 0.24
C GLN A 115 -37.44 8.73 0.69
N THR A 116 -36.25 8.63 1.29
CA THR A 116 -35.61 9.77 1.97
C THR A 116 -34.70 10.64 1.08
N ALA A 117 -34.34 10.17 -0.11
CA ALA A 117 -33.50 10.86 -1.09
C ALA A 117 -33.92 10.48 -2.52
N ASN A 118 -33.47 11.20 -3.56
CA ASN A 118 -33.69 10.75 -4.94
C ASN A 118 -32.97 9.42 -5.17
N ASN A 119 -33.52 8.55 -6.03
CA ASN A 119 -32.90 7.29 -6.45
C ASN A 119 -32.44 6.37 -5.28
N THR A 120 -33.13 6.42 -4.13
CA THR A 120 -32.83 5.53 -3.01
C THR A 120 -33.92 4.47 -2.84
N THR A 121 -33.47 3.25 -2.64
CA THR A 121 -34.28 2.04 -2.50
C THR A 121 -34.34 1.55 -1.05
N LYS A 122 -33.67 2.25 -0.12
CA LYS A 122 -33.49 1.83 1.28
C LYS A 122 -34.79 1.54 2.02
N HIS A 123 -35.90 2.17 1.64
CA HIS A 123 -37.21 1.96 2.26
C HIS A 123 -37.88 0.66 1.82
N LEU A 124 -37.56 0.16 0.63
CA LEU A 124 -38.20 -1.01 0.04
C LEU A 124 -38.02 -2.25 0.91
N LYS A 125 -36.91 -2.38 1.64
CA LYS A 125 -36.67 -3.48 2.59
C LYS A 125 -37.77 -3.64 3.64
N ASN A 126 -38.46 -2.55 3.98
CA ASN A 126 -39.54 -2.60 4.93
C ASN A 126 -40.82 -3.18 4.30
N TYR A 127 -40.96 -3.11 2.99
CA TYR A 127 -42.17 -3.51 2.27
C TYR A 127 -41.96 -4.75 1.38
N ASP A 128 -40.75 -5.29 1.35
CA ASP A 128 -40.37 -6.44 0.53
C ASP A 128 -40.76 -7.77 1.19
N TYR A 129 -42.06 -8.04 1.18
CA TYR A 129 -42.63 -9.24 1.77
C TYR A 129 -42.24 -10.49 0.97
N ALA A 130 -41.57 -11.42 1.63
CA ALA A 130 -41.20 -12.71 1.05
C ALA A 130 -41.45 -13.84 2.06
N CYS A 131 -41.81 -15.01 1.56
CA CYS A 131 -42.02 -16.19 2.40
C CYS A 131 -41.57 -17.48 1.70
N ALA A 132 -41.36 -18.53 2.49
CA ALA A 132 -40.97 -19.86 2.04
C ALA A 132 -41.51 -20.92 3.00
N ALA A 133 -41.69 -22.13 2.48
CA ALA A 133 -41.91 -23.33 3.27
C ALA A 133 -40.75 -24.32 3.03
N ALA A 134 -40.38 -25.07 4.06
CA ALA A 134 -39.40 -26.13 3.98
C ALA A 134 -39.70 -27.23 5.01
N THR A 135 -39.53 -28.49 4.65
CA THR A 135 -39.73 -29.63 5.57
C THR A 135 -38.39 -30.24 5.93
N LYS A 136 -38.16 -30.46 7.22
CA LYS A 136 -36.94 -31.13 7.69
C LYS A 136 -37.00 -32.62 7.43
N ALA A 137 -36.04 -33.12 6.63
CA ALA A 137 -35.87 -34.55 6.42
C ALA A 137 -35.39 -35.26 7.70
N GLU A 138 -35.83 -36.49 7.89
CA GLU A 138 -35.44 -37.35 9.02
C GLU A 138 -33.92 -37.56 9.03
N GLY A 139 -33.28 -37.37 10.20
CA GLY A 139 -31.83 -37.49 10.36
C GLY A 139 -30.99 -36.33 9.81
N SER A 140 -31.60 -35.26 9.26
CA SER A 140 -30.89 -34.05 8.85
C SER A 140 -30.61 -33.13 10.04
N ASN A 141 -29.48 -32.40 10.00
CA ASN A 141 -29.16 -31.33 10.96
C ASN A 141 -29.33 -29.93 10.38
N SER A 142 -29.85 -29.80 9.15
CA SER A 142 -30.03 -28.53 8.45
C SER A 142 -31.39 -28.44 7.74
N LEU A 143 -31.83 -27.20 7.47
CA LEU A 143 -33.07 -26.87 6.75
C LEU A 143 -32.85 -25.63 5.88
N GLU A 144 -33.25 -25.69 4.61
CA GLU A 144 -33.09 -24.59 3.65
C GLU A 144 -34.42 -23.91 3.31
N PHE A 145 -34.45 -22.57 3.31
CA PHE A 145 -35.60 -21.78 2.89
C PHE A 145 -35.33 -21.04 1.58
N LYS A 146 -36.23 -21.23 0.60
CA LYS A 146 -36.24 -20.48 -0.66
C LYS A 146 -37.25 -19.31 -0.56
N LEU A 147 -36.87 -18.19 0.06
CA LEU A 147 -37.75 -17.02 0.25
C LEU A 147 -38.17 -16.37 -1.07
N GLN A 148 -39.42 -16.57 -1.49
CA GLN A 148 -39.98 -15.98 -2.70
C GLN A 148 -40.70 -14.66 -2.41
N ASN A 149 -40.40 -13.64 -3.21
CA ASN A 149 -41.06 -12.34 -3.12
C ASN A 149 -42.54 -12.49 -3.45
N GLN A 150 -43.37 -11.94 -2.58
CA GLN A 150 -44.82 -11.92 -2.74
C GLN A 150 -45.30 -10.61 -3.32
N VAL A 151 -44.44 -9.59 -3.37
CA VAL A 151 -44.72 -8.24 -3.85
C VAL A 151 -44.21 -8.01 -5.27
N ALA A 152 -44.57 -6.87 -5.84
CA ALA A 152 -44.01 -6.31 -7.08
C ALA A 152 -43.57 -4.86 -6.85
N TRP A 153 -42.84 -4.29 -7.80
CA TRP A 153 -42.34 -2.92 -7.71
C TRP A 153 -42.74 -2.07 -8.91
N ILE A 154 -43.05 -0.80 -8.64
CA ILE A 154 -43.23 0.23 -9.67
C ILE A 154 -42.11 1.25 -9.49
N VAL A 155 -41.36 1.51 -10.55
CA VAL A 155 -40.35 2.56 -10.61
C VAL A 155 -40.90 3.69 -11.46
N VAL A 156 -40.99 4.88 -10.90
CA VAL A 156 -41.39 6.07 -11.67
C VAL A 156 -40.15 6.89 -11.97
N GLU A 157 -39.92 7.13 -13.26
CA GLU A 157 -38.86 7.99 -13.77
C GLU A 157 -39.46 9.22 -14.47
N HIS A 158 -38.93 10.39 -14.12
CA HIS A 158 -39.30 11.66 -14.75
C HIS A 158 -38.05 12.51 -14.98
N LEU A 159 -37.77 12.91 -16.21
CA LEU A 159 -36.72 13.88 -16.51
C LEU A 159 -37.25 15.31 -16.27
N LEU A 160 -36.63 16.05 -15.37
CA LEU A 160 -37.05 17.40 -15.03
C LEU A 160 -36.64 18.39 -16.12
N THR A 161 -37.61 19.08 -16.72
CA THR A 161 -37.36 20.17 -17.69
C THR A 161 -37.08 21.52 -17.03
N GLU A 162 -37.38 21.63 -15.74
CA GLU A 162 -37.19 22.80 -14.88
C GLU A 162 -36.94 22.36 -13.43
N ASP A 163 -36.40 23.25 -12.61
CA ASP A 163 -36.18 22.99 -11.18
C ASP A 163 -37.53 22.70 -10.47
N MET A 164 -37.60 21.59 -9.74
CA MET A 164 -38.78 21.20 -8.96
C MET A 164 -38.41 21.08 -7.49
N LYS A 165 -38.72 22.12 -6.71
CA LYS A 165 -38.36 22.18 -5.28
C LYS A 165 -39.47 21.63 -4.38
N GLY A 166 -39.05 21.03 -3.28
CA GLY A 166 -39.87 20.66 -2.14
C GLY A 166 -40.94 19.60 -2.42
N VAL A 167 -40.64 18.58 -3.23
CA VAL A 167 -41.60 17.50 -3.52
C VAL A 167 -41.74 16.60 -2.30
N THR A 168 -42.93 16.52 -1.72
CA THR A 168 -43.23 15.79 -0.48
C THR A 168 -43.85 14.42 -0.72
N SER A 169 -44.48 14.18 -1.87
CA SER A 169 -44.98 12.85 -2.22
C SER A 169 -45.18 12.67 -3.72
N ILE A 170 -45.13 11.42 -4.17
CA ILE A 170 -45.58 10.99 -5.50
C ILE A 170 -46.78 10.08 -5.32
N THR A 171 -47.86 10.33 -6.06
CA THR A 171 -49.08 9.52 -6.04
C THR A 171 -49.36 8.95 -7.42
N LEU A 172 -49.53 7.63 -7.47
CA LEU A 172 -50.09 6.87 -8.58
C LEU A 172 -51.61 6.74 -8.37
N SER A 173 -52.42 7.05 -9.37
CA SER A 173 -53.88 6.99 -9.28
C SER A 173 -54.52 6.33 -10.50
N THR A 174 -55.58 5.55 -10.28
CA THR A 174 -56.45 4.95 -11.31
C THR A 174 -57.92 5.26 -11.04
N GLU A 175 -58.81 5.05 -12.02
CA GLU A 175 -60.26 5.20 -11.81
C GLU A 175 -60.83 4.09 -10.90
N ASP A 176 -60.32 2.88 -11.07
CA ASP A 176 -60.67 1.67 -10.31
C ASP A 176 -59.85 1.53 -9.02
N GLU A 177 -60.39 0.85 -8.01
CA GLU A 177 -59.66 0.47 -6.79
C GLU A 177 -58.79 -0.77 -7.02
N VAL A 178 -57.58 -0.57 -7.55
CA VAL A 178 -56.67 -1.67 -7.94
C VAL A 178 -55.48 -1.83 -7.02
N PHE A 179 -55.09 -0.80 -6.29
CA PHE A 179 -53.93 -0.85 -5.41
C PHE A 179 -54.33 -1.45 -4.07
N MET A 180 -53.80 -2.63 -3.75
CA MET A 180 -54.00 -3.23 -2.43
C MET A 180 -53.28 -2.39 -1.37
N THR A 181 -53.99 -1.96 -0.32
CA THR A 181 -53.41 -1.18 0.77
C THR A 181 -53.00 -2.05 1.94
N SER A 182 -53.75 -3.11 2.24
CA SER A 182 -53.43 -4.07 3.29
C SER A 182 -54.07 -5.43 3.04
N ALA A 183 -53.42 -6.48 3.55
CA ALA A 183 -53.90 -7.85 3.52
C ALA A 183 -53.19 -8.71 4.57
N LYS A 184 -53.50 -10.01 4.59
CA LYS A 184 -52.70 -11.03 5.29
C LYS A 184 -52.06 -11.95 4.25
N LEU A 185 -50.80 -12.30 4.43
CA LEU A 185 -50.08 -13.30 3.64
C LEU A 185 -50.01 -14.60 4.44
N ASP A 186 -50.42 -15.70 3.83
CA ASP A 186 -50.27 -17.03 4.40
C ASP A 186 -48.92 -17.61 3.96
N ALA A 187 -48.00 -17.77 4.92
CA ALA A 187 -46.67 -18.29 4.69
C ALA A 187 -46.66 -19.78 4.28
N THR A 188 -47.75 -20.51 4.52
CA THR A 188 -47.86 -21.94 4.17
C THR A 188 -48.22 -22.16 2.72
N THR A 189 -49.01 -21.26 2.15
CA THR A 189 -49.47 -21.32 0.76
C THR A 189 -48.77 -20.32 -0.14
N SER A 190 -48.03 -19.36 0.44
CA SER A 190 -47.50 -18.19 -0.25
C SER A 190 -48.58 -17.40 -0.98
N GLU A 191 -49.79 -17.35 -0.41
CA GLU A 191 -50.94 -16.68 -1.01
C GLU A 191 -51.50 -15.57 -0.14
N TYR A 192 -52.07 -14.55 -0.81
CA TYR A 192 -52.79 -13.49 -0.13
C TYR A 192 -54.11 -14.05 0.41
N GLY A 193 -54.25 -14.02 1.74
CA GLY A 193 -55.39 -14.51 2.47
C GLY A 193 -56.72 -14.03 1.86
N LYS A 194 -57.66 -14.97 1.75
CA LYS A 194 -58.95 -14.75 1.05
C LYS A 194 -59.79 -13.62 1.66
N TYR A 195 -59.61 -13.32 2.95
CA TYR A 195 -60.38 -12.33 3.70
C TYR A 195 -59.50 -11.17 4.16
N GLY A 196 -60.08 -9.96 4.22
CA GLY A 196 -59.41 -8.78 4.78
C GLY A 196 -58.50 -8.00 3.82
N LYS A 197 -58.58 -8.26 2.51
CA LYS A 197 -57.92 -7.42 1.48
C LYS A 197 -58.62 -6.06 1.40
N LYS A 198 -57.86 -4.98 1.46
CA LYS A 198 -58.34 -3.62 1.21
C LYS A 198 -57.68 -3.05 -0.02
N PHE A 199 -58.44 -2.31 -0.82
CA PHE A 199 -57.99 -1.70 -2.06
C PHE A 199 -58.22 -0.18 -2.03
N SER A 200 -57.45 0.54 -2.84
CA SER A 200 -57.53 1.98 -3.04
C SER A 200 -57.35 2.31 -4.52
N LYS A 201 -57.87 3.47 -4.91
CA LYS A 201 -57.60 4.09 -6.22
C LYS A 201 -56.19 4.65 -6.32
N THR A 202 -55.52 4.83 -5.19
CA THR A 202 -54.22 5.51 -5.12
C THR A 202 -53.18 4.69 -4.38
N LEU A 203 -51.93 4.84 -4.82
CA LEU A 203 -50.73 4.39 -4.12
C LEU A 203 -49.79 5.59 -3.98
N THR A 204 -49.48 5.98 -2.74
CA THR A 204 -48.70 7.17 -2.42
C THR A 204 -47.37 6.80 -1.78
N LEU A 205 -46.30 7.43 -2.25
CA LEU A 205 -44.95 7.37 -1.68
C LEU A 205 -44.60 8.75 -1.14
N ASP A 206 -44.29 8.83 0.15
CA ASP A 206 -43.78 10.03 0.77
C ASP A 206 -42.30 10.24 0.43
N LEU A 207 -41.89 11.49 0.26
CA LEU A 207 -40.52 11.88 -0.05
C LEU A 207 -39.90 12.74 1.05
N GLY A 208 -38.62 12.50 1.34
CA GLY A 208 -37.83 13.22 2.34
C GLY A 208 -38.11 12.79 3.78
N SER A 209 -37.64 13.58 4.74
CA SER A 209 -37.85 13.33 6.18
C SER A 209 -39.32 13.55 6.58
N THR A 210 -39.75 12.86 7.63
CA THR A 210 -41.08 13.07 8.23
C THR A 210 -41.24 14.54 8.62
N ASN A 211 -42.31 15.19 8.16
CA ASN A 211 -42.57 16.62 8.34
C ASN A 211 -41.47 17.55 7.75
N GLY A 212 -40.64 17.06 6.83
CA GLY A 212 -39.59 17.82 6.16
C GLY A 212 -40.09 18.68 4.99
N LYS A 213 -39.16 19.35 4.31
CA LYS A 213 -39.44 20.18 3.12
C LYS A 213 -39.66 19.40 1.83
N GLY A 214 -39.56 18.08 1.85
CA GLY A 214 -39.52 17.25 0.64
C GLY A 214 -38.12 17.14 0.02
N ILE A 215 -38.06 16.70 -1.24
CA ILE A 215 -36.84 16.56 -2.04
C ILE A 215 -36.84 17.64 -3.13
N ASP A 216 -35.68 18.27 -3.34
CA ASP A 216 -35.45 19.21 -4.44
C ASP A 216 -34.83 18.49 -5.62
N PHE A 217 -35.40 18.67 -6.81
CA PHE A 217 -34.86 18.19 -8.07
C PHE A 217 -34.40 19.36 -8.94
N ALA A 218 -33.25 19.22 -9.59
CA ALA A 218 -32.73 20.21 -10.51
C ALA A 218 -33.22 19.95 -11.95
N LYS A 219 -33.24 21.00 -12.77
CA LYS A 219 -33.40 20.86 -14.23
C LYS A 219 -32.35 19.87 -14.79
N GLY A 220 -32.80 18.95 -15.63
CA GLY A 220 -31.98 17.90 -16.25
C GLY A 220 -31.71 16.68 -15.35
N GLU A 221 -32.20 16.68 -14.11
CA GLU A 221 -32.13 15.52 -13.23
C GLU A 221 -33.26 14.52 -13.54
N PHE A 222 -33.00 13.23 -13.40
CA PHE A 222 -34.06 12.23 -13.31
C PHE A 222 -34.55 12.13 -11.87
N MET A 223 -35.83 12.45 -11.64
CA MET A 223 -36.52 12.00 -10.45
C MET A 223 -36.83 10.51 -10.61
N ARG A 224 -36.25 9.69 -9.73
CA ARG A 224 -36.46 8.24 -9.68
C ARG A 224 -36.99 7.84 -8.31
N VAL A 225 -38.19 7.28 -8.29
CA VAL A 225 -38.87 6.87 -7.06
C VAL A 225 -39.39 5.45 -7.16
N PHE A 226 -39.38 4.73 -6.03
CA PHE A 226 -39.69 3.31 -5.97
C PHE A 226 -40.89 3.02 -5.07
N PHE A 227 -41.87 2.31 -5.61
CA PHE A 227 -43.05 1.82 -4.90
C PHE A 227 -42.99 0.31 -4.76
N THR A 228 -43.34 -0.22 -3.60
CA THR A 228 -43.68 -1.62 -3.41
C THR A 228 -45.20 -1.78 -3.47
N THR A 229 -45.70 -2.81 -4.13
CA THR A 229 -47.13 -3.07 -4.27
C THR A 229 -47.42 -4.56 -4.28
N ALA A 230 -48.69 -4.95 -4.03
CA ALA A 230 -49.12 -6.30 -4.34
C ALA A 230 -49.18 -6.48 -5.87
N PRO A 231 -49.14 -7.73 -6.38
CA PRO A 231 -49.42 -8.00 -7.78
C PRO A 231 -50.70 -7.29 -8.22
N VAL A 232 -50.59 -6.53 -9.32
CA VAL A 232 -51.63 -5.63 -9.81
C VAL A 232 -51.58 -5.56 -11.33
N ASP A 233 -52.73 -5.64 -11.98
CA ASP A 233 -52.83 -5.45 -13.42
C ASP A 233 -53.31 -4.03 -13.74
N LEU A 234 -52.39 -3.22 -14.25
CA LEU A 234 -52.62 -1.86 -14.72
C LEU A 234 -52.91 -1.80 -16.22
N THR A 235 -52.88 -2.92 -16.95
CA THR A 235 -53.00 -2.94 -18.41
C THR A 235 -54.32 -2.31 -18.88
N GLY A 236 -54.25 -1.34 -19.78
CA GLY A 236 -55.39 -0.61 -20.32
C GLY A 236 -56.02 0.41 -19.36
N LYS A 237 -55.59 0.48 -18.10
CA LYS A 237 -56.12 1.45 -17.13
C LYS A 237 -55.48 2.82 -17.33
N GLU A 238 -56.26 3.88 -17.20
CA GLU A 238 -55.74 5.25 -17.19
C GLU A 238 -54.99 5.50 -15.87
N LEU A 239 -53.68 5.70 -15.98
CA LEU A 239 -52.81 5.99 -14.86
C LEU A 239 -52.50 7.49 -14.83
N THR A 240 -52.72 8.10 -13.66
CA THR A 240 -52.32 9.49 -13.39
C THR A 240 -51.22 9.50 -12.34
N ILE A 241 -50.15 10.25 -12.59
CA ILE A 241 -49.01 10.41 -11.67
C ILE A 241 -48.87 11.87 -11.29
N ILE A 242 -48.93 12.15 -9.99
CA ILE A 242 -48.88 13.51 -9.44
C ILE A 242 -47.75 13.62 -8.42
N ALA A 243 -46.93 14.67 -8.57
CA ALA A 243 -45.99 15.12 -7.56
C ALA A 243 -46.62 16.23 -6.71
N THR A 244 -46.67 16.04 -5.40
CA THR A 244 -47.17 17.05 -4.44
C THR A 244 -45.99 17.78 -3.82
N LYS A 245 -46.10 19.11 -3.65
CA LYS A 245 -45.06 19.95 -3.06
C LYS A 245 -45.40 20.37 -1.63
N ALA A 246 -44.38 20.79 -0.88
CA ALA A 246 -44.51 21.28 0.50
C ALA A 246 -45.35 22.56 0.62
N ASP A 247 -45.49 23.34 -0.46
CA ASP A 247 -46.36 24.52 -0.52
C ASP A 247 -47.84 24.17 -0.78
N GLY A 248 -48.18 22.89 -0.91
CA GLY A 248 -49.52 22.39 -1.17
C GLY A 248 -49.90 22.35 -2.66
N THR A 249 -49.04 22.82 -3.57
CA THR A 249 -49.27 22.71 -5.01
C THR A 249 -48.95 21.29 -5.51
N SER A 250 -49.44 20.96 -6.71
CA SER A 250 -49.24 19.64 -7.33
C SER A 250 -48.91 19.78 -8.81
N VAL A 251 -48.05 18.89 -9.30
CA VAL A 251 -47.63 18.82 -10.70
C VAL A 251 -48.02 17.46 -11.25
N GLN A 252 -48.81 17.44 -12.32
CA GLN A 252 -49.14 16.20 -13.04
C GLN A 252 -47.96 15.82 -13.94
N LEU A 253 -47.33 14.69 -13.66
CA LEU A 253 -46.17 14.19 -14.41
C LEU A 253 -46.61 13.35 -15.62
N MET A 254 -47.72 12.64 -15.48
CA MET A 254 -48.30 11.79 -16.54
C MET A 254 -49.81 11.65 -16.31
N LYS A 255 -50.56 11.56 -17.42
CA LYS A 255 -51.91 10.99 -17.47
C LYS A 255 -52.08 10.21 -18.77
N LYS A 256 -52.07 8.87 -18.70
CA LYS A 256 -52.08 8.01 -19.90
C LYS A 256 -52.61 6.61 -19.59
N ALA A 257 -53.27 5.96 -20.56
CA ALA A 257 -53.57 4.53 -20.49
C ALA A 257 -52.27 3.70 -20.51
N SER A 258 -52.12 2.78 -19.55
CA SER A 258 -50.97 1.89 -19.49
C SER A 258 -51.03 0.83 -20.59
N SER A 259 -50.00 0.75 -21.44
CA SER A 259 -49.94 -0.18 -22.58
C SER A 259 -49.51 -1.60 -22.20
N ASN A 260 -48.82 -1.75 -21.07
CA ASN A 260 -48.42 -3.03 -20.48
C ASN A 260 -48.22 -2.81 -18.98
N GLY A 261 -49.01 -3.47 -18.14
CA GLY A 261 -49.08 -3.13 -16.71
C GLY A 261 -49.39 -4.29 -15.80
N ASN A 262 -49.28 -5.54 -16.27
CA ASN A 262 -49.47 -6.70 -15.40
C ASN A 262 -48.22 -6.92 -14.54
N LEU A 263 -48.28 -6.51 -13.27
CA LEU A 263 -47.26 -6.78 -12.27
C LEU A 263 -47.59 -8.08 -11.54
N GLU A 264 -46.78 -9.10 -11.77
CA GLU A 264 -46.80 -10.36 -11.02
C GLU A 264 -45.87 -10.30 -9.80
N LYS A 265 -45.93 -11.33 -8.94
CA LYS A 265 -44.98 -11.48 -7.84
C LYS A 265 -43.54 -11.44 -8.37
N ASN A 266 -42.66 -10.72 -7.66
CA ASN A 266 -41.26 -10.52 -8.02
C ASN A 266 -41.01 -9.77 -9.34
N SER A 267 -41.99 -9.03 -9.87
CA SER A 267 -41.83 -8.25 -11.10
C SER A 267 -41.56 -6.77 -10.82
N THR A 268 -40.98 -6.08 -11.79
CA THR A 268 -40.78 -4.62 -11.77
C THR A 268 -41.37 -3.99 -13.01
N LEU A 269 -42.16 -2.94 -12.84
CA LEU A 269 -42.64 -2.09 -13.92
C LEU A 269 -41.92 -0.73 -13.85
N VAL A 270 -41.29 -0.34 -14.95
CA VAL A 270 -40.70 1.00 -15.10
C VAL A 270 -41.67 1.89 -15.86
N ILE A 271 -42.10 2.98 -15.22
CA ILE A 271 -42.99 3.97 -15.79
C ILE A 271 -42.20 5.24 -16.04
N ARG A 272 -41.93 5.50 -17.33
CA ARG A 272 -41.29 6.73 -17.81
C ARG A 272 -42.35 7.75 -18.17
N THR A 273 -42.35 8.86 -17.46
CA THR A 273 -43.39 9.90 -17.57
C THR A 273 -43.09 10.97 -18.61
N SER A 274 -41.83 11.20 -18.94
CA SER A 274 -41.38 12.10 -20.00
C SER A 274 -41.09 11.33 -21.30
N GLU A 275 -41.41 11.93 -22.45
CA GLU A 275 -41.05 11.37 -23.78
C GLU A 275 -39.55 11.47 -24.10
N ALA A 276 -38.76 12.13 -23.26
CA ALA A 276 -37.31 12.17 -23.38
C ALA A 276 -36.75 10.75 -23.30
N THR A 277 -36.13 10.30 -24.39
CA THR A 277 -35.42 9.03 -24.43
C THR A 277 -34.25 9.10 -23.45
N PRO A 278 -34.02 8.09 -22.60
CA PRO A 278 -32.81 8.03 -21.79
C PRO A 278 -31.60 8.15 -22.71
N VAL A 279 -30.83 9.24 -22.58
CA VAL A 279 -29.51 9.32 -23.21
C VAL A 279 -28.63 8.33 -22.46
N ALA A 280 -27.81 7.55 -23.17
CA ALA A 280 -26.93 6.58 -22.55
C ALA A 280 -26.09 7.28 -21.45
N THR A 281 -26.13 6.72 -20.25
CA THR A 281 -25.33 7.21 -19.13
C THR A 281 -23.85 7.00 -19.47
N VAL A 282 -23.11 8.10 -19.52
CA VAL A 282 -21.66 8.12 -19.79
C VAL A 282 -20.88 8.09 -18.48
N ALA A 283 -21.36 8.80 -17.47
CA ALA A 283 -20.74 8.88 -16.17
C ALA A 283 -21.78 8.99 -15.07
N THR A 284 -21.39 8.65 -13.84
CA THR A 284 -22.19 8.82 -12.64
C THR A 284 -21.39 9.57 -11.59
N MET A 285 -22.07 10.36 -10.75
CA MET A 285 -21.46 11.01 -9.58
C MET A 285 -22.50 11.07 -8.47
N ASP A 286 -22.18 10.54 -7.28
CA ASP A 286 -23.10 10.50 -6.13
C ASP A 286 -24.51 9.93 -6.45
N GLY A 287 -24.58 8.96 -7.37
CA GLY A 287 -25.85 8.36 -7.83
C GLY A 287 -26.64 9.19 -8.85
N ARG A 288 -26.14 10.37 -9.26
CA ARG A 288 -26.63 11.13 -10.41
C ARG A 288 -25.99 10.62 -11.69
N GLU A 289 -26.80 10.36 -12.70
CA GLU A 289 -26.38 9.95 -14.04
C GLU A 289 -26.14 11.17 -14.95
N PHE A 290 -25.11 11.10 -15.78
CA PHE A 290 -24.72 12.14 -16.74
C PHE A 290 -24.60 11.56 -18.14
N SER A 291 -25.11 12.29 -19.14
CA SER A 291 -25.01 11.93 -20.55
C SER A 291 -23.68 12.30 -21.21
N SER A 292 -22.81 13.01 -20.49
CA SER A 292 -21.47 13.38 -20.94
C SER A 292 -20.50 13.39 -19.75
N LEU A 293 -19.21 13.20 -20.02
CA LEU A 293 -18.18 13.31 -19.00
C LEU A 293 -17.92 14.79 -18.64
N GLU A 294 -18.08 15.72 -19.58
CA GLU A 294 -17.96 17.16 -19.35
C GLU A 294 -18.97 17.65 -18.31
N ASP A 295 -20.24 17.23 -18.40
CA ASP A 295 -21.27 17.62 -17.44
C ASP A 295 -20.99 17.05 -16.05
N ALA A 296 -20.46 15.83 -15.98
CA ALA A 296 -20.07 15.20 -14.72
C ALA A 296 -18.89 15.94 -14.06
N ILE A 297 -17.87 16.31 -14.86
CA ILE A 297 -16.73 17.12 -14.38
C ILE A 297 -17.22 18.48 -13.88
N ALA A 298 -18.03 19.20 -14.68
CA ALA A 298 -18.57 20.49 -14.28
C ALA A 298 -19.41 20.38 -12.99
N ALA A 299 -20.19 19.31 -12.82
CA ALA A 299 -20.94 19.07 -11.59
C ALA A 299 -20.02 18.81 -10.39
N ALA A 300 -18.94 18.05 -10.57
CA ALA A 300 -17.95 17.79 -9.53
C ALA A 300 -17.24 19.07 -9.08
N GLU A 301 -16.81 19.90 -10.03
CA GLU A 301 -16.16 21.19 -9.76
C GLU A 301 -17.07 22.14 -8.96
N ASN A 302 -18.37 22.15 -9.27
CA ASN A 302 -19.36 22.99 -8.60
C ASN A 302 -19.84 22.43 -7.25
N SER A 303 -19.48 21.19 -6.89
CA SER A 303 -20.02 20.53 -5.69
C SER A 303 -19.47 21.08 -4.37
N GLY A 304 -18.28 21.69 -4.36
CA GLY A 304 -17.61 22.19 -3.15
C GLY A 304 -17.17 21.11 -2.14
N LYS A 305 -17.31 19.83 -2.50
CA LYS A 305 -16.95 18.66 -1.69
C LYS A 305 -16.20 17.64 -2.55
N GLN A 306 -15.49 16.72 -1.89
CA GLN A 306 -14.87 15.60 -2.58
C GLN A 306 -15.95 14.80 -3.32
N SER A 307 -15.71 14.53 -4.60
CA SER A 307 -16.67 13.89 -5.51
C SER A 307 -15.97 12.80 -6.30
N THR A 308 -16.68 11.68 -6.52
CA THR A 308 -16.22 10.59 -7.38
C THR A 308 -17.10 10.51 -8.62
N ILE A 309 -16.48 10.71 -9.78
CA ILE A 309 -17.07 10.48 -11.09
C ILE A 309 -16.67 9.05 -11.50
N THR A 310 -17.66 8.21 -11.79
CA THR A 310 -17.45 6.84 -12.27
C THR A 310 -17.93 6.73 -13.71
N LEU A 311 -17.06 6.31 -14.62
CA LEU A 311 -17.47 6.06 -16.01
C LEU A 311 -18.38 4.84 -16.11
N ALA A 312 -19.37 4.94 -16.99
CA ALA A 312 -20.30 3.86 -17.33
C ALA A 312 -20.02 3.25 -18.72
N GLY A 313 -19.09 3.83 -19.47
CA GLY A 313 -18.66 3.36 -20.79
C GLY A 313 -17.42 4.10 -21.28
N ASP A 314 -16.88 3.65 -22.41
CA ASP A 314 -15.75 4.30 -23.08
C ASP A 314 -16.15 5.69 -23.61
N VAL A 315 -15.22 6.64 -23.51
CA VAL A 315 -15.43 8.03 -23.89
C VAL A 315 -14.35 8.49 -24.86
N THR A 316 -14.74 9.24 -25.89
CA THR A 316 -13.82 9.90 -26.82
C THR A 316 -13.85 11.40 -26.58
N GLY A 317 -12.69 12.02 -26.36
CA GLY A 317 -12.56 13.45 -26.12
C GLY A 317 -11.30 13.84 -25.35
N SER A 318 -11.12 15.15 -25.18
CA SER A 318 -10.08 15.78 -24.37
C SER A 318 -10.74 16.57 -23.25
N PHE A 319 -10.45 16.19 -22.00
CA PHE A 319 -11.17 16.73 -20.84
C PHE A 319 -10.24 17.57 -19.96
N THR A 320 -10.74 18.73 -19.54
CA THR A 320 -10.04 19.59 -18.58
C THR A 320 -10.70 19.47 -17.21
N ILE A 321 -9.90 19.31 -16.17
CA ILE A 321 -10.37 19.26 -14.78
C ILE A 321 -9.72 20.40 -14.01
N ALA A 322 -10.55 21.28 -13.44
CA ALA A 322 -10.18 22.41 -12.62
C ALA A 322 -10.84 22.29 -11.25
N ASN A 323 -10.24 21.50 -10.34
CA ASN A 323 -10.75 21.36 -8.98
C ASN A 323 -10.56 22.68 -8.20
N PRO A 324 -11.63 23.42 -7.87
CA PRO A 324 -11.51 24.71 -7.20
C PRO A 324 -11.38 24.58 -5.67
N MET A 325 -11.44 23.36 -5.14
CA MET A 325 -11.47 23.10 -3.69
C MET A 325 -10.12 23.35 -3.01
N SER A 326 -10.19 23.55 -1.69
CA SER A 326 -9.00 23.62 -0.83
C SER A 326 -8.22 22.30 -0.83
N ILE A 327 -6.91 22.40 -0.59
CA ILE A 327 -5.95 21.29 -0.45
C ILE A 327 -6.54 20.17 0.42
N GLY A 328 -6.50 18.93 -0.09
CA GLY A 328 -6.98 17.74 0.62
C GLY A 328 -8.39 17.28 0.25
N LYS A 329 -9.07 17.99 -0.66
CA LYS A 329 -10.32 17.54 -1.29
C LYS A 329 -10.09 17.28 -2.77
N GLU A 330 -10.41 16.08 -3.21
CA GLU A 330 -10.11 15.60 -4.56
C GLU A 330 -11.35 15.54 -5.46
N ILE A 331 -11.16 15.73 -6.76
CA ILE A 331 -12.05 15.16 -7.77
C ILE A 331 -11.44 13.82 -8.17
N ILE A 332 -12.19 12.74 -7.94
CA ILE A 332 -11.77 11.38 -8.29
C ILE A 332 -12.49 11.00 -9.58
N LEU A 333 -11.74 10.70 -10.63
CA LEU A 333 -12.24 10.10 -11.86
C LEU A 333 -11.88 8.60 -11.85
N ASP A 334 -12.86 7.78 -11.51
CA ASP A 334 -12.80 6.32 -11.58
C ASP A 334 -13.24 5.89 -12.98
N LEU A 335 -12.30 5.43 -13.80
CA LEU A 335 -12.60 4.98 -15.16
C LEU A 335 -13.35 3.65 -15.15
N ASN A 336 -13.42 2.94 -14.01
CA ASN A 336 -14.21 1.72 -13.82
C ASN A 336 -13.96 0.63 -14.89
N GLY A 337 -12.72 0.51 -15.35
CA GLY A 337 -12.29 -0.41 -16.40
C GLY A 337 -12.50 0.10 -17.83
N HIS A 338 -13.10 1.28 -18.02
CA HIS A 338 -13.33 1.91 -19.32
C HIS A 338 -12.14 2.79 -19.75
N SER A 339 -12.28 3.37 -20.95
CA SER A 339 -11.28 4.20 -21.59
C SER A 339 -11.71 5.65 -21.84
N ILE A 340 -10.73 6.55 -21.83
CA ILE A 340 -10.84 7.92 -22.33
C ILE A 340 -9.84 8.07 -23.48
N THR A 341 -10.31 8.38 -24.68
CA THR A 341 -9.47 8.45 -25.89
C THR A 341 -9.52 9.84 -26.53
N ALA A 342 -8.38 10.53 -26.62
CA ALA A 342 -8.21 11.73 -27.43
C ALA A 342 -7.60 11.37 -28.80
N GLU A 343 -8.26 11.78 -29.89
CA GLU A 343 -7.89 11.38 -31.26
C GLU A 343 -7.16 12.46 -32.07
N ASN A 344 -7.31 13.74 -31.70
CA ASN A 344 -6.82 14.85 -32.52
C ASN A 344 -5.41 15.30 -32.14
N GLU A 345 -4.77 16.02 -33.06
CA GLU A 345 -3.45 16.61 -32.82
C GLU A 345 -3.51 17.72 -31.76
N GLY A 346 -2.55 17.74 -30.86
CA GLY A 346 -2.47 18.72 -29.77
C GLY A 346 -3.42 18.46 -28.60
N GLU A 347 -4.32 17.49 -28.70
CA GLU A 347 -5.26 17.11 -27.64
C GLU A 347 -4.65 16.06 -26.71
N CYS A 348 -4.54 16.41 -25.42
CA CYS A 348 -4.31 15.42 -24.38
C CYS A 348 -5.64 14.81 -23.93
N ALA A 349 -5.63 13.56 -23.46
CA ALA A 349 -6.84 12.94 -22.96
C ALA A 349 -7.34 13.63 -21.68
N ILE A 350 -6.44 13.93 -20.74
CA ILE A 350 -6.75 14.66 -19.50
C ILE A 350 -5.78 15.84 -19.31
N LEU A 351 -6.35 17.03 -19.14
CA LEU A 351 -5.68 18.27 -18.76
C LEU A 351 -6.05 18.65 -17.32
N VAL A 352 -5.07 18.69 -16.41
CA VAL A 352 -5.29 19.14 -15.03
C VAL A 352 -4.89 20.60 -14.88
N ASN A 353 -5.85 21.47 -14.63
CA ASN A 353 -5.61 22.91 -14.52
C ASN A 353 -5.38 23.35 -13.06
N LYS A 354 -6.16 22.81 -12.12
CA LYS A 354 -6.15 23.26 -10.72
C LYS A 354 -6.54 22.14 -9.75
N GLY A 355 -5.99 22.23 -8.54
CA GLY A 355 -6.40 21.44 -7.38
C GLY A 355 -5.98 19.98 -7.49
N ASP A 356 -6.61 19.13 -6.67
CA ASP A 356 -6.25 17.73 -6.54
C ASP A 356 -7.15 16.86 -7.42
N VAL A 357 -6.56 16.08 -8.32
CA VAL A 357 -7.27 15.18 -9.23
C VAL A 357 -6.71 13.77 -9.11
N ARG A 358 -7.57 12.77 -8.90
CA ARG A 358 -7.18 11.36 -8.86
C ARG A 358 -7.80 10.62 -10.05
N LEU A 359 -6.96 9.96 -10.84
CA LEU A 359 -7.34 9.14 -11.98
C LEU A 359 -7.04 7.69 -11.64
N LYS A 360 -8.02 6.78 -11.81
CA LYS A 360 -7.81 5.37 -11.47
C LYS A 360 -8.63 4.39 -12.30
N ASN A 361 -8.21 3.12 -12.29
CA ASN A 361 -8.97 1.97 -12.80
C ASN A 361 -9.41 2.09 -14.28
N GLY A 362 -8.50 2.17 -15.24
CA GLY A 362 -8.89 2.18 -16.65
C GLY A 362 -7.79 2.66 -17.58
N THR A 363 -8.15 2.97 -18.82
CA THR A 363 -7.21 3.37 -19.88
C THR A 363 -7.38 4.82 -20.28
N ILE A 364 -6.30 5.58 -20.27
CA ILE A 364 -6.25 6.96 -20.77
C ILE A 364 -5.35 6.95 -22.01
N GLU A 365 -5.89 7.31 -23.16
CA GLU A 365 -5.17 7.24 -24.43
C GLU A 365 -5.19 8.57 -25.17
N SER A 366 -4.02 9.05 -25.60
CA SER A 366 -3.91 10.12 -26.61
C SER A 366 -3.22 9.58 -27.85
N LYS A 367 -3.95 9.46 -28.96
CA LYS A 367 -3.46 8.86 -30.20
C LYS A 367 -2.36 9.65 -30.89
N LYS A 368 -2.17 10.93 -30.55
CA LYS A 368 -1.25 11.84 -31.26
C LYS A 368 -0.45 12.79 -30.37
N PHE A 369 -0.74 12.85 -29.07
CA PHE A 369 -0.13 13.82 -28.17
C PHE A 369 0.22 13.19 -26.82
N VAL A 370 -0.11 13.86 -25.72
CA VAL A 370 0.22 13.46 -24.34
C VAL A 370 -1.01 12.84 -23.68
N GLY A 371 -0.86 11.77 -22.90
CA GLY A 371 -1.98 11.14 -22.18
C GLY A 371 -2.57 12.07 -21.11
N VAL A 372 -1.81 12.32 -20.05
CA VAL A 372 -2.17 13.19 -18.93
C VAL A 372 -1.16 14.33 -18.82
N LYS A 373 -1.60 15.58 -18.73
CA LYS A 373 -0.70 16.71 -18.50
C LYS A 373 -1.28 17.77 -17.58
N PHE A 374 -0.40 18.54 -16.96
CA PHE A 374 -0.82 19.81 -16.35
C PHE A 374 -1.09 20.88 -17.42
N ASP A 375 -2.05 21.74 -17.13
CA ASP A 375 -2.17 23.01 -17.84
C ASP A 375 -0.84 23.78 -17.75
N PRO A 376 -0.33 24.34 -18.86
CA PRO A 376 0.91 25.09 -18.84
C PRO A 376 0.97 26.23 -17.81
N LEU A 377 -0.17 26.77 -17.37
CA LEU A 377 -0.32 27.82 -16.37
C LEU A 377 -0.71 27.30 -14.97
N ALA A 378 -0.80 25.98 -14.78
CA ALA A 378 -1.16 25.39 -13.51
C ALA A 378 -0.14 25.77 -12.42
N GLN A 379 -0.66 26.12 -11.24
CA GLN A 379 0.13 26.44 -10.04
C GLN A 379 -0.34 25.56 -8.89
N GLY A 380 0.55 24.72 -8.35
CA GLY A 380 0.23 23.92 -7.16
C GLY A 380 -0.82 22.82 -7.35
N ALA A 381 -1.17 22.47 -8.59
CA ALA A 381 -2.10 21.38 -8.88
C ALA A 381 -1.45 20.01 -8.59
N ARG A 382 -2.26 19.01 -8.25
CA ARG A 382 -1.78 17.65 -7.94
C ARG A 382 -2.56 16.61 -8.70
N VAL A 383 -1.86 15.68 -9.33
CA VAL A 383 -2.45 14.54 -10.02
C VAL A 383 -1.98 13.23 -9.39
N TYR A 384 -2.92 12.37 -9.05
CA TYR A 384 -2.69 11.02 -8.56
C TYR A 384 -3.12 10.03 -9.63
N LEU A 385 -2.19 9.20 -10.09
CA LEU A 385 -2.43 8.13 -11.06
C LEU A 385 -2.38 6.82 -10.28
N VAL A 386 -3.50 6.09 -10.21
CA VAL A 386 -3.62 4.87 -9.39
C VAL A 386 -4.10 3.72 -10.26
N ASP A 387 -3.21 2.76 -10.52
CA ASP A 387 -3.51 1.53 -11.27
C ASP A 387 -4.25 1.81 -12.60
N CYS A 388 -3.77 2.81 -13.33
CA CYS A 388 -4.28 3.18 -14.65
C CYS A 388 -3.28 2.79 -15.76
N THR A 389 -3.81 2.55 -16.95
CA THR A 389 -3.01 2.44 -18.17
C THR A 389 -3.02 3.78 -18.89
N VAL A 390 -1.86 4.33 -19.24
CA VAL A 390 -1.76 5.59 -19.99
C VAL A 390 -0.93 5.38 -21.25
N ASN A 391 -1.58 5.48 -22.42
CA ASN A 391 -0.95 5.29 -23.73
C ASN A 391 -0.91 6.60 -24.51
N SER A 392 0.22 6.89 -25.13
CA SER A 392 0.43 8.18 -25.79
C SER A 392 1.52 8.13 -26.85
N VAL A 393 1.62 9.21 -27.64
CA VAL A 393 2.72 9.37 -28.61
C VAL A 393 3.84 10.22 -28.02
N GLN A 394 3.54 11.41 -27.49
CA GLN A 394 4.57 12.35 -27.05
C GLN A 394 4.95 12.20 -25.57
N GLY A 395 4.05 11.67 -24.75
CA GLY A 395 4.35 11.34 -23.36
C GLY A 395 3.14 10.88 -22.59
N ALA A 396 3.30 9.88 -21.74
CA ALA A 396 2.18 9.32 -20.99
C ALA A 396 1.72 10.36 -19.96
N VAL A 397 2.69 10.96 -19.27
CA VAL A 397 2.46 11.96 -18.22
C VAL A 397 3.41 13.14 -18.42
N CYS A 398 2.91 14.39 -18.31
CA CYS A 398 3.74 15.57 -18.55
C CYS A 398 3.52 16.71 -17.54
N THR A 399 4.62 17.27 -17.01
CA THR A 399 4.57 18.47 -16.14
C THR A 399 4.31 19.76 -16.90
N SER A 400 4.51 19.78 -18.22
CA SER A 400 4.37 20.99 -19.06
C SER A 400 5.26 22.13 -18.51
N THR A 401 4.86 23.39 -18.68
CA THR A 401 5.49 24.55 -18.04
C THR A 401 4.88 24.89 -16.67
N ALA A 402 4.16 23.96 -16.04
CA ALA A 402 3.53 24.21 -14.74
C ALA A 402 4.58 24.47 -13.63
N THR A 403 4.14 25.11 -12.55
CA THR A 403 4.99 25.48 -11.40
C THR A 403 4.42 24.89 -10.10
N GLY A 404 5.30 24.36 -9.24
CA GLY A 404 4.93 23.85 -7.92
C GLY A 404 3.89 22.72 -7.92
N CYS A 405 3.65 22.06 -9.05
CA CYS A 405 2.66 21.00 -9.18
C CYS A 405 3.25 19.65 -8.75
N GLN A 406 2.38 18.66 -8.50
CA GLN A 406 2.79 17.32 -8.04
C GLN A 406 2.18 16.20 -8.87
N ILE A 407 3.00 15.25 -9.31
CA ILE A 407 2.56 13.99 -9.92
C ILE A 407 2.86 12.86 -8.94
N VAL A 408 1.87 12.03 -8.62
CA VAL A 408 2.06 10.84 -7.80
C VAL A 408 1.52 9.62 -8.53
N ILE A 409 2.37 8.60 -8.73
CA ILE A 409 2.04 7.38 -9.45
C ILE A 409 2.06 6.19 -8.49
N PHE A 410 0.97 5.42 -8.46
CA PHE A 410 0.78 4.19 -7.70
C PHE A 410 0.38 3.04 -8.63
N GLY A 411 1.29 2.09 -8.88
CA GLY A 411 1.07 1.02 -9.87
C GLY A 411 0.80 1.55 -11.30
N GLY A 412 0.19 0.72 -12.15
CA GLY A 412 -0.21 1.07 -13.51
C GLY A 412 0.84 0.84 -14.61
N SER A 413 0.47 1.13 -15.85
CA SER A 413 1.31 0.97 -17.05
C SER A 413 1.28 2.24 -17.90
N PHE A 414 2.45 2.73 -18.29
CA PHE A 414 2.60 4.03 -18.96
C PHE A 414 3.43 3.86 -20.22
N THR A 415 2.89 4.23 -21.37
CA THR A 415 3.54 4.04 -22.68
C THR A 415 3.64 5.35 -23.44
N ALA A 416 4.82 5.62 -23.99
CA ALA A 416 5.04 6.69 -24.97
C ALA A 416 5.88 6.19 -26.15
N THR A 417 5.43 6.46 -27.37
CA THR A 417 6.07 5.96 -28.61
C THR A 417 6.94 7.00 -29.34
N ASN A 418 7.31 8.09 -28.66
CA ASN A 418 8.28 9.05 -29.21
C ASN A 418 9.18 9.71 -28.15
N ASN A 419 8.74 10.77 -27.47
CA ASN A 419 9.65 11.61 -26.68
C ASN A 419 10.02 11.01 -25.32
N ALA A 420 9.12 11.12 -24.33
CA ALA A 420 9.39 10.68 -22.97
C ALA A 420 8.14 10.13 -22.31
N VAL A 421 8.22 8.99 -21.60
CA VAL A 421 7.06 8.43 -20.90
C VAL A 421 6.60 9.38 -19.79
N ILE A 422 7.53 9.83 -18.96
CA ILE A 422 7.35 10.98 -18.05
C ILE A 422 8.10 12.16 -18.64
N ALA A 423 7.37 13.15 -19.13
CA ALA A 423 7.89 14.33 -19.80
C ALA A 423 7.90 15.57 -18.89
N GLY A 424 8.91 16.41 -19.06
CA GLY A 424 8.95 17.76 -18.51
C GLY A 424 9.23 18.82 -19.57
N ASN A 425 9.19 20.10 -19.16
CA ASN A 425 9.60 21.22 -20.00
C ASN A 425 10.59 22.13 -19.26
N GLY A 426 11.73 22.39 -19.88
CA GLY A 426 12.80 23.21 -19.29
C GLY A 426 12.69 24.70 -19.54
N SER A 427 11.59 25.18 -20.14
CA SER A 427 11.32 26.61 -20.28
C SER A 427 11.22 27.25 -18.88
N PRO A 428 11.94 28.36 -18.61
CA PRO A 428 11.82 29.08 -17.36
C PRO A 428 10.51 29.87 -17.27
N LYS A 429 9.74 29.93 -18.35
CA LYS A 429 8.51 30.71 -18.48
C LYS A 429 7.33 29.82 -18.80
N TYR A 430 6.14 30.28 -18.44
CA TYR A 430 4.93 29.60 -18.87
C TYR A 430 4.74 29.67 -20.39
N ALA A 431 4.09 28.65 -20.95
CA ALA A 431 3.81 28.60 -22.38
C ALA A 431 3.02 29.84 -22.84
N GLY A 432 3.53 30.54 -23.84
CA GLY A 432 2.86 31.71 -24.43
C GLY A 432 2.91 32.98 -23.58
N THR A 433 3.62 33.00 -22.45
CA THR A 433 3.74 34.19 -21.59
C THR A 433 5.20 34.61 -21.40
N GLN A 434 5.40 35.82 -20.86
CA GLN A 434 6.72 36.29 -20.41
C GLN A 434 6.97 36.02 -18.92
N GLU A 435 5.98 35.50 -18.21
CA GLU A 435 6.00 35.27 -16.78
C GLU A 435 6.85 34.03 -16.44
N ALA A 436 7.71 34.18 -15.44
CA ALA A 436 8.64 33.13 -15.01
C ALA A 436 7.96 32.14 -14.06
N ARG A 437 8.36 30.88 -14.16
CA ARG A 437 7.99 29.82 -13.22
C ARG A 437 8.76 30.01 -11.92
N GLU A 438 8.07 29.95 -10.79
CA GLU A 438 8.67 30.23 -9.48
C GLU A 438 9.25 28.98 -8.79
N LYS A 439 8.61 27.82 -8.95
CA LYS A 439 8.86 26.60 -8.16
C LYS A 439 9.02 25.37 -9.06
N GLY A 440 9.92 24.47 -8.67
CA GLY A 440 10.00 23.12 -9.24
C GLY A 440 8.72 22.33 -9.01
N ASN A 441 8.43 21.38 -9.89
CA ASN A 441 7.38 20.39 -9.66
C ASN A 441 7.93 19.21 -8.86
N THR A 442 7.04 18.38 -8.32
CA THR A 442 7.42 17.14 -7.63
C THR A 442 6.84 15.93 -8.35
N ILE A 443 7.62 14.86 -8.46
CA ILE A 443 7.15 13.59 -9.05
C ILE A 443 7.53 12.46 -8.10
N THR A 444 6.54 11.69 -7.65
CA THR A 444 6.75 10.52 -6.79
C THR A 444 6.21 9.27 -7.50
N ILE A 445 7.04 8.24 -7.63
CA ILE A 445 6.69 6.97 -8.27
C ILE A 445 6.85 5.85 -7.24
N GLN A 446 5.79 5.07 -7.01
CA GLN A 446 5.83 4.00 -6.03
C GLN A 446 4.85 2.87 -6.35
N ALA A 447 5.05 1.73 -5.70
CA ALA A 447 4.08 0.65 -5.73
C ALA A 447 2.72 1.08 -5.16
N ASP A 448 1.65 0.47 -5.66
CA ASP A 448 0.32 0.65 -5.07
C ASP A 448 0.17 -0.10 -3.73
N SER A 449 -1.01 -0.03 -3.13
CA SER A 449 -1.29 -0.69 -1.84
C SER A 449 -1.27 -2.23 -1.91
N LYS A 450 -1.25 -2.82 -3.10
CA LYS A 450 -1.17 -4.26 -3.35
C LYS A 450 0.26 -4.70 -3.69
N GLY A 451 1.21 -3.77 -3.80
CA GLY A 451 2.59 -4.04 -4.19
C GLY A 451 2.82 -4.08 -5.70
N ASN A 452 1.85 -3.65 -6.52
CA ASN A 452 2.05 -3.55 -7.97
C ASN A 452 2.98 -2.38 -8.28
N ILE A 453 4.09 -2.68 -8.94
CA ILE A 453 5.12 -1.69 -9.32
C ILE A 453 4.72 -1.02 -10.65
N PRO A 454 4.75 0.32 -10.76
CA PRO A 454 4.50 1.00 -12.03
C PRO A 454 5.46 0.60 -13.13
N GLU A 455 4.94 0.39 -14.34
CA GLU A 455 5.73 0.07 -15.53
C GLU A 455 5.72 1.20 -16.56
N PHE A 456 6.90 1.55 -17.08
CA PHE A 456 7.11 2.61 -18.05
C PHE A 456 7.75 2.05 -19.32
N HIS A 457 7.06 2.18 -20.45
CA HIS A 457 7.44 1.64 -21.74
C HIS A 457 7.68 2.79 -22.72
N GLY A 458 8.94 2.95 -23.15
CA GLY A 458 9.35 4.03 -24.03
C GLY A 458 9.98 3.49 -25.30
N PHE A 459 9.60 4.03 -26.46
CA PHE A 459 10.20 3.67 -27.75
C PHE A 459 10.09 4.85 -28.72
N THR A 460 10.93 4.92 -29.76
CA THR A 460 10.73 5.83 -30.88
C THR A 460 11.13 5.16 -32.20
N GLN A 461 10.33 5.39 -33.25
CA GLN A 461 10.64 4.94 -34.62
C GLN A 461 11.58 5.92 -35.34
N GLU A 462 11.67 7.16 -34.87
CA GLU A 462 12.43 8.23 -35.52
C GLU A 462 13.93 7.99 -35.35
N ALA A 463 14.65 7.77 -36.45
CA ALA A 463 16.06 7.37 -36.44
C ALA A 463 16.98 8.38 -35.73
N ASP A 464 16.69 9.68 -35.85
CA ASP A 464 17.48 10.77 -35.27
C ASP A 464 17.14 11.04 -33.78
N ASN A 465 16.08 10.40 -33.26
CA ASN A 465 15.64 10.55 -31.89
C ASN A 465 16.00 9.32 -31.05
N VAL A 466 15.93 9.48 -29.74
CA VAL A 466 15.92 8.36 -28.79
C VAL A 466 14.77 8.55 -27.81
N ALA A 467 14.19 7.44 -27.37
CA ALA A 467 13.12 7.48 -26.38
C ALA A 467 13.68 7.82 -24.99
N CYS A 468 12.81 8.29 -24.10
CA CYS A 468 13.17 8.58 -22.73
C CYS A 468 12.14 7.97 -21.76
N GLY A 469 12.58 7.27 -20.72
CA GLY A 469 11.68 6.82 -19.65
C GLY A 469 11.20 8.01 -18.82
N LEU A 470 12.16 8.73 -18.24
CA LEU A 470 11.91 9.93 -17.45
C LEU A 470 12.80 11.09 -17.90
N TYR A 471 12.17 12.23 -18.19
CA TYR A 471 12.84 13.45 -18.61
C TYR A 471 12.70 14.58 -17.59
N SER A 472 13.80 14.96 -16.93
CA SER A 472 13.86 16.08 -15.97
C SER A 472 14.67 17.27 -16.52
N PRO A 473 14.02 18.28 -17.14
CA PRO A 473 14.71 19.41 -17.74
C PRO A 473 14.70 20.70 -16.90
N TRP A 474 14.08 20.69 -15.73
CA TRP A 474 13.91 21.87 -14.88
C TRP A 474 14.14 21.53 -13.41
N LYS A 475 13.90 22.48 -12.50
CA LYS A 475 13.99 22.43 -11.03
C LYS A 475 13.12 21.36 -10.34
N ASP A 476 12.65 20.36 -11.08
CA ASP A 476 11.75 19.36 -10.56
C ASP A 476 12.48 18.45 -9.55
N GLU A 477 11.78 18.04 -8.50
CA GLU A 477 12.26 17.10 -7.48
C GLU A 477 11.53 15.76 -7.67
N ILE A 478 12.29 14.71 -7.99
CA ILE A 478 11.75 13.43 -8.42
C ILE A 478 12.23 12.34 -7.48
N THR A 479 11.29 11.54 -6.96
CA THR A 479 11.59 10.39 -6.10
C THR A 479 10.98 9.12 -6.69
N ILE A 480 11.84 8.16 -7.01
CA ILE A 480 11.47 6.84 -7.53
C ILE A 480 11.66 5.82 -6.42
N ARG A 481 10.56 5.42 -5.79
CA ARG A 481 10.56 4.43 -4.69
C ARG A 481 10.47 2.99 -5.18
N ALA A 482 9.80 2.80 -6.32
CA ALA A 482 9.70 1.53 -7.04
C ALA A 482 9.19 1.83 -8.45
N ALA A 483 9.88 1.34 -9.48
CA ALA A 483 9.47 1.47 -10.88
C ALA A 483 10.15 0.42 -11.76
N LYS A 484 9.52 0.09 -12.89
CA LYS A 484 10.15 -0.66 -13.98
C LYS A 484 10.16 0.18 -15.25
N PHE A 485 11.33 0.43 -15.80
CA PHE A 485 11.51 1.15 -17.06
C PHE A 485 12.01 0.18 -18.14
N ASN A 486 11.23 -0.01 -19.20
CA ASN A 486 11.59 -0.78 -20.37
C ASN A 486 11.69 0.18 -21.55
N ILE A 487 12.89 0.67 -21.84
CA ILE A 487 13.09 1.72 -22.83
C ILE A 487 13.85 1.18 -24.05
N GLU A 488 13.17 1.12 -25.17
CA GLU A 488 13.73 0.72 -26.44
C GLU A 488 14.35 1.89 -27.21
N ASN A 489 15.57 1.69 -27.71
CA ASN A 489 16.32 2.73 -28.45
C ASN A 489 16.36 4.06 -27.67
N GLY A 490 16.66 4.00 -26.37
CA GLY A 490 16.43 5.14 -25.49
C GLY A 490 17.27 5.19 -24.23
N VAL A 491 17.00 6.23 -23.45
CA VAL A 491 17.56 6.48 -22.14
C VAL A 491 16.52 6.20 -21.07
N GLY A 492 16.91 5.49 -20.00
CA GLY A 492 16.02 5.24 -18.86
C GLY A 492 15.62 6.54 -18.17
N ILE A 493 16.61 7.21 -17.57
CA ILE A 493 16.46 8.47 -16.86
C ILE A 493 17.42 9.51 -17.45
N LEU A 494 16.87 10.62 -17.94
CA LEU A 494 17.61 11.76 -18.47
C LEU A 494 17.44 12.98 -17.55
N CYS A 495 18.53 13.38 -16.90
CA CYS A 495 18.59 14.57 -16.06
C CYS A 495 19.30 15.72 -16.79
N ARG A 496 18.61 16.86 -16.89
CA ARG A 496 19.09 18.13 -17.45
C ARG A 496 18.82 19.32 -16.53
N GLY A 497 18.19 19.08 -15.39
CA GLY A 497 17.87 20.03 -14.33
C GLY A 497 17.18 19.30 -13.18
N GLY A 498 17.17 19.92 -12.01
CA GLY A 498 16.47 19.38 -10.84
C GLY A 498 17.17 18.17 -10.21
N LYS A 499 16.49 17.51 -9.27
CA LYS A 499 17.06 16.44 -8.46
C LYS A 499 16.26 15.16 -8.61
N ILE A 500 16.96 14.04 -8.84
CA ILE A 500 16.34 12.72 -8.98
C ILE A 500 16.93 11.79 -7.91
N THR A 501 16.07 11.26 -7.05
CA THR A 501 16.42 10.22 -6.09
C THR A 501 15.78 8.90 -6.51
N VAL A 502 16.59 7.84 -6.63
CA VAL A 502 16.15 6.48 -6.95
C VAL A 502 16.39 5.61 -5.73
N ASP A 503 15.33 5.38 -4.94
CA ASP A 503 15.39 4.45 -3.82
C ASP A 503 15.38 2.98 -4.33
N ASP A 504 14.56 2.68 -5.35
CA ASP A 504 14.55 1.38 -6.04
C ASP A 504 13.91 1.49 -7.44
N ALA A 505 14.56 0.89 -8.45
CA ALA A 505 14.03 0.79 -9.82
C ALA A 505 14.70 -0.33 -10.62
N GLU A 506 13.94 -0.99 -11.50
CA GLU A 506 14.49 -1.84 -12.57
C GLU A 506 14.51 -1.03 -13.87
N ILE A 507 15.67 -0.84 -14.49
CA ILE A 507 15.79 -0.09 -15.75
C ILE A 507 16.50 -0.97 -16.77
N ALA A 508 15.75 -1.39 -17.78
CA ALA A 508 16.25 -2.08 -18.96
C ALA A 508 16.19 -1.12 -20.15
N VAL A 509 17.33 -0.96 -20.82
CA VAL A 509 17.42 -0.17 -22.06
C VAL A 509 17.96 -1.00 -23.22
N THR A 510 17.54 -0.68 -24.43
CA THR A 510 18.11 -1.23 -25.68
C THR A 510 18.55 -0.11 -26.63
N GLY A 511 19.26 -0.47 -27.70
CA GLY A 511 19.74 0.47 -28.73
C GLY A 511 21.26 0.53 -28.89
N GLY A 512 22.03 -0.12 -28.00
CA GLY A 512 23.48 -0.20 -28.09
C GLY A 512 24.15 1.18 -28.14
N ASP A 513 25.06 1.39 -29.10
CA ASP A 513 25.80 2.65 -29.28
C ASP A 513 24.99 3.80 -29.90
N ARG A 514 23.68 3.60 -30.11
CA ARG A 514 22.81 4.63 -30.69
C ARG A 514 22.83 5.90 -29.83
N LYS A 515 22.81 7.05 -30.52
CA LYS A 515 22.63 8.37 -29.95
C LYS A 515 21.56 9.10 -30.74
N GLY A 516 20.85 10.01 -30.09
CA GLY A 516 19.86 10.84 -30.76
C GLY A 516 19.33 11.92 -29.84
N LYS A 517 18.32 12.65 -30.30
CA LYS A 517 17.72 13.74 -29.54
C LYS A 517 16.50 13.24 -28.76
N VAL A 518 16.25 13.86 -27.61
CA VAL A 518 15.00 13.70 -26.86
C VAL A 518 14.24 15.02 -26.97
N ALA A 519 13.02 14.98 -27.52
CA ALA A 519 12.15 16.13 -27.69
C ALA A 519 12.82 17.30 -28.46
N ASP A 520 12.75 18.52 -27.93
CA ASP A 520 13.26 19.77 -28.54
C ASP A 520 14.78 19.96 -28.40
N ALA A 521 15.47 18.95 -27.86
CA ALA A 521 16.88 19.06 -27.52
C ALA A 521 17.79 19.13 -28.75
N LYS A 522 18.87 19.91 -28.60
CA LYS A 522 19.91 20.05 -29.62
C LYS A 522 21.10 19.12 -29.41
N THR A 523 21.26 18.59 -28.20
CA THR A 523 22.32 17.66 -27.82
C THR A 523 21.90 16.22 -28.06
N GLU A 524 22.82 15.44 -28.62
CA GLU A 524 22.67 13.99 -28.71
C GLU A 524 22.90 13.34 -27.34
N VAL A 525 21.98 12.46 -26.96
CA VAL A 525 22.08 11.63 -25.76
C VAL A 525 22.21 10.16 -26.16
N PRO A 526 23.05 9.39 -25.46
CA PRO A 526 23.25 7.96 -25.73
C PRO A 526 22.11 7.11 -25.16
N CYS A 527 21.87 5.94 -25.77
CA CYS A 527 21.05 4.89 -25.17
C CYS A 527 21.77 4.28 -23.97
N ARG A 528 21.20 4.46 -22.76
CA ARG A 528 21.74 3.95 -21.48
C ARG A 528 20.74 4.10 -20.35
N THR A 529 20.92 3.41 -19.23
CA THR A 529 20.00 3.49 -18.08
C THR A 529 19.92 4.90 -17.47
N PHE A 530 21.06 5.58 -17.32
CA PHE A 530 21.15 6.94 -16.75
C PHE A 530 21.99 7.88 -17.61
N CYS A 531 21.54 9.14 -17.76
CA CYS A 531 22.32 10.20 -18.38
C CYS A 531 22.08 11.55 -17.70
N LEU A 532 23.14 12.15 -17.15
CA LEU A 532 23.17 13.57 -16.81
C LEU A 532 23.78 14.34 -18.00
N ASP A 533 22.95 15.06 -18.75
CA ASP A 533 23.39 15.82 -19.93
C ASP A 533 23.76 17.26 -19.55
N SER A 534 25.00 17.43 -19.09
CA SER A 534 25.58 18.73 -18.69
C SER A 534 25.75 19.73 -19.84
N LYS A 535 25.60 19.30 -21.09
CA LYS A 535 25.78 20.15 -22.28
C LYS A 535 24.47 20.68 -22.86
N CYS A 536 23.34 20.38 -22.22
CA CYS A 536 22.02 20.69 -22.73
C CYS A 536 21.68 22.20 -22.77
N GLY A 537 22.34 23.01 -21.93
CA GLY A 537 22.06 24.45 -21.83
C GLY A 537 20.72 24.79 -21.17
N TYR A 538 20.08 23.86 -20.46
CA TYR A 538 18.88 24.17 -19.68
C TYR A 538 19.23 25.03 -18.45
N PRO A 539 18.34 25.94 -18.01
CA PRO A 539 18.75 26.95 -17.02
C PRO A 539 18.97 26.42 -15.60
N ASP A 540 18.60 25.18 -15.29
CA ASP A 540 18.81 24.57 -13.97
C ASP A 540 19.88 23.48 -13.95
N ILE A 541 20.72 23.40 -14.99
CA ILE A 541 21.73 22.35 -15.12
C ILE A 541 22.75 22.34 -13.97
N GLU A 542 23.02 23.49 -13.36
CA GLU A 542 23.95 23.61 -12.21
C GLU A 542 23.44 22.88 -10.96
N ASN A 543 22.13 22.65 -10.87
CA ASN A 543 21.50 21.91 -9.77
C ASN A 543 21.09 20.49 -10.16
N ALA A 544 21.41 20.06 -11.39
CA ALA A 544 21.08 18.74 -11.90
C ALA A 544 21.82 17.66 -11.11
N ASP A 545 21.08 16.73 -10.52
CA ASP A 545 21.65 15.67 -9.69
C ASP A 545 20.86 14.37 -9.80
N ILE A 546 21.57 13.25 -9.64
CA ILE A 546 21.01 11.89 -9.60
C ILE A 546 21.63 11.16 -8.41
N ASP A 547 20.78 10.65 -7.52
CA ASP A 547 21.16 9.95 -6.29
C ASP A 547 20.52 8.54 -6.27
N ILE A 548 21.32 7.48 -6.40
CA ILE A 548 20.86 6.08 -6.53
C ILE A 548 21.18 5.28 -5.26
N LYS A 549 20.15 4.71 -4.62
CA LYS A 549 20.25 3.92 -3.39
C LYS A 549 19.87 2.44 -3.56
N GLY A 550 19.25 2.09 -4.68
CA GLY A 550 18.80 0.73 -4.94
C GLY A 550 18.29 0.57 -6.37
N GLY A 551 18.21 -0.68 -6.83
CA GLY A 551 17.71 -1.01 -8.15
C GLY A 551 18.54 -2.03 -8.91
N LYS A 552 18.06 -2.38 -10.10
CA LYS A 552 18.70 -3.26 -11.07
C LYS A 552 18.74 -2.61 -12.45
N TYR A 553 19.84 -2.78 -13.17
CA TYR A 553 20.13 -2.00 -14.37
C TYR A 553 20.79 -2.85 -15.46
N SER A 554 20.47 -2.54 -16.73
CA SER A 554 21.02 -3.27 -17.89
C SER A 554 22.44 -2.87 -18.30
N ASP A 555 22.96 -1.75 -17.80
CA ASP A 555 24.32 -1.24 -18.08
C ASP A 555 24.92 -0.58 -16.83
N ASP A 556 26.17 -0.13 -16.90
CA ASP A 556 26.92 0.47 -15.77
C ASP A 556 26.78 1.99 -15.65
N ALA A 557 25.89 2.61 -16.43
CA ALA A 557 25.79 4.07 -16.50
C ALA A 557 25.35 4.70 -15.16
N GLY A 558 24.74 3.93 -14.27
CA GLY A 558 24.35 4.36 -12.92
C GLY A 558 25.52 4.50 -11.94
N LYS A 559 26.68 3.90 -12.21
CA LYS A 559 27.81 3.83 -11.27
C LYS A 559 28.27 5.19 -10.72
N PRO A 560 28.37 6.28 -11.51
CA PRO A 560 28.79 7.59 -11.00
C PRO A 560 27.76 8.29 -10.11
N TYR A 561 26.52 7.79 -10.07
CA TYR A 561 25.38 8.41 -9.39
C TYR A 561 24.95 7.64 -8.14
N VAL A 562 25.72 6.65 -7.71
CA VAL A 562 25.42 5.89 -6.48
C VAL A 562 25.59 6.78 -5.27
N ALA A 563 24.57 6.82 -4.44
CA ALA A 563 24.50 7.59 -3.21
C ALA A 563 25.72 7.31 -2.31
N ASP A 564 26.24 8.39 -1.70
CA ASP A 564 27.42 8.44 -0.84
C ASP A 564 27.71 7.14 -0.08
N ASN A 565 28.91 6.55 -0.26
CA ASN A 565 29.65 5.63 0.63
C ASN A 565 28.89 4.54 1.42
N SER A 566 27.61 4.34 1.15
CA SER A 566 26.67 3.49 1.88
C SER A 566 26.11 2.43 0.95
N TYR A 567 26.33 2.59 -0.36
CA TYR A 567 25.86 1.73 -1.42
C TYR A 567 27.00 1.41 -2.39
N SER A 568 26.86 0.27 -3.07
CA SER A 568 27.79 -0.20 -4.09
C SER A 568 27.03 -0.55 -5.37
N TYR A 569 27.61 -0.20 -6.51
CA TYR A 569 27.18 -0.68 -7.83
C TYR A 569 27.90 -2.00 -8.15
N VAL A 570 27.17 -3.11 -8.22
CA VAL A 570 27.74 -4.45 -8.40
C VAL A 570 27.23 -5.12 -9.67
N GLU A 571 28.10 -5.85 -10.35
CA GLU A 571 27.73 -6.70 -11.48
C GLU A 571 27.15 -8.03 -10.96
N THR A 572 26.03 -8.48 -11.53
CA THR A 572 25.26 -9.64 -11.07
C THR A 572 25.48 -10.89 -11.94
N GLY A 573 25.98 -10.72 -13.16
CA GLY A 573 26.04 -11.78 -14.17
C GLY A 573 24.68 -12.12 -14.81
N GLU A 574 23.59 -11.40 -14.48
CA GLU A 574 22.29 -11.53 -15.16
C GLU A 574 22.35 -10.88 -16.57
N SER A 575 21.70 -11.46 -17.59
CA SER A 575 21.87 -11.00 -18.98
C SER A 575 21.10 -9.72 -19.34
N LEU A 576 19.94 -9.47 -18.71
CA LEU A 576 19.09 -8.30 -18.99
C LEU A 576 19.30 -7.18 -17.97
N LEU A 577 19.60 -7.53 -16.72
CA LEU A 577 19.81 -6.61 -15.61
C LEU A 577 21.18 -6.91 -14.96
N ALA A 578 22.23 -6.67 -15.74
CA ALA A 578 23.60 -7.05 -15.42
C ALA A 578 24.16 -6.37 -14.16
N TYR A 579 23.52 -5.33 -13.65
CA TYR A 579 23.98 -4.59 -12.48
C TYR A 579 22.89 -4.41 -11.43
N LYS A 580 23.30 -4.30 -10.17
CA LYS A 580 22.44 -4.03 -9.01
C LYS A 580 23.11 -3.03 -8.07
N VAL A 581 22.31 -2.17 -7.45
CA VAL A 581 22.76 -1.37 -6.30
C VAL A 581 22.33 -2.05 -5.01
N ILE A 582 23.29 -2.25 -4.12
CA ILE A 582 23.09 -2.85 -2.80
C ILE A 582 23.73 -1.97 -1.73
N SER A 583 23.19 -1.98 -0.52
CA SER A 583 23.87 -1.32 0.59
C SER A 583 25.20 -2.02 0.89
N ASN A 584 26.19 -1.26 1.34
CA ASN A 584 27.50 -1.79 1.71
C ASN A 584 27.42 -2.74 2.91
N GLU A 585 26.44 -2.55 3.81
CA GLU A 585 26.08 -3.50 4.86
C GLU A 585 25.60 -4.84 4.26
N THR A 586 24.61 -4.81 3.37
CA THR A 586 24.12 -6.03 2.70
C THR A 586 25.26 -6.73 1.94
N LYS A 587 26.06 -5.97 1.19
CA LYS A 587 27.23 -6.50 0.46
C LYS A 587 28.22 -7.22 1.39
N PHE A 588 28.55 -6.62 2.55
CA PHE A 588 29.46 -7.23 3.51
C PHE A 588 28.86 -8.49 4.17
N THR A 589 27.61 -8.41 4.63
CA THR A 589 26.92 -9.54 5.28
C THR A 589 26.70 -10.73 4.33
N GLU A 590 26.37 -10.47 3.07
CA GLU A 590 26.27 -11.51 2.03
C GLU A 590 27.64 -12.13 1.74
N ALA A 591 28.71 -11.33 1.65
CA ALA A 591 30.08 -11.84 1.45
C ALA A 591 30.53 -12.76 2.61
N VAL A 592 30.28 -12.36 3.86
CA VAL A 592 30.56 -13.20 5.04
C VAL A 592 29.70 -14.46 5.06
N SER A 593 28.45 -14.38 4.61
CA SER A 593 27.56 -15.55 4.52
C SER A 593 27.98 -16.51 3.41
N ALA A 594 28.50 -16.01 2.29
CA ALA A 594 28.88 -16.80 1.12
C ALA A 594 30.31 -17.36 1.17
N VAL A 595 31.20 -16.80 1.99
CA VAL A 595 32.61 -17.23 2.04
C VAL A 595 32.73 -18.71 2.43
N GLU A 596 33.60 -19.42 1.69
CA GLU A 596 34.00 -20.78 1.99
C GLU A 596 34.95 -20.82 3.19
N LYS A 597 35.01 -21.96 3.90
CA LYS A 597 35.90 -22.13 5.06
C LYS A 597 37.36 -21.90 4.64
N GLY A 598 38.03 -20.95 5.30
CA GLY A 598 39.40 -20.54 5.01
C GLY A 598 39.55 -19.57 3.84
N GLY A 599 38.45 -19.10 3.25
CA GLY A 599 38.45 -18.08 2.20
C GLY A 599 38.78 -16.68 2.72
N THR A 600 38.69 -15.69 1.83
CA THR A 600 38.95 -14.27 2.13
C THR A 600 37.74 -13.42 1.78
N VAL A 601 37.36 -12.52 2.69
CA VAL A 601 36.42 -11.42 2.43
C VAL A 601 37.23 -10.13 2.39
N THR A 602 37.24 -9.45 1.24
CA THR A 602 37.95 -8.17 1.06
C THR A 602 36.96 -7.02 1.11
N ILE A 603 37.27 -6.00 1.92
CA ILE A 603 36.50 -4.76 2.02
C ILE A 603 37.34 -3.63 1.43
N ASP A 604 36.90 -3.10 0.29
CA ASP A 604 37.49 -1.95 -0.41
C ASP A 604 36.51 -0.77 -0.50
N TYR A 605 35.46 -0.80 0.32
CA TYR A 605 34.41 0.21 0.41
C TYR A 605 34.07 0.50 1.89
N PRO A 606 33.58 1.71 2.19
CA PRO A 606 33.06 2.05 3.52
C PRO A 606 31.82 1.22 3.89
N VAL A 607 31.75 0.76 5.14
CA VAL A 607 30.65 -0.06 5.66
C VAL A 607 30.10 0.56 6.94
N SER A 608 28.79 0.77 7.01
CA SER A 608 28.08 1.19 8.22
C SER A 608 27.07 0.12 8.63
N LEU A 609 27.38 -0.68 9.65
CA LEU A 609 26.53 -1.74 10.17
C LEU A 609 25.46 -1.20 11.12
N ARG A 610 24.19 -1.57 10.91
CA ARG A 610 23.06 -1.19 11.77
C ARG A 610 22.79 -2.20 12.88
N SER A 611 23.45 -3.35 12.81
CA SER A 611 23.38 -4.41 13.82
C SER A 611 24.73 -5.10 13.95
N GLN A 612 24.95 -5.76 15.09
CA GLN A 612 26.13 -6.60 15.30
C GLN A 612 26.20 -7.70 14.23
N LEU A 613 27.31 -7.76 13.50
CA LEU A 613 27.60 -8.86 12.58
C LEU A 613 28.21 -10.03 13.33
N LYS A 614 27.44 -11.09 13.50
CA LYS A 614 27.91 -12.36 14.07
C LYS A 614 28.66 -13.16 13.02
N ILE A 615 29.92 -13.46 13.30
CA ILE A 615 30.82 -14.22 12.47
C ILE A 615 30.93 -15.63 13.06
N GLN A 616 30.35 -16.60 12.34
CA GLN A 616 30.27 -18.00 12.74
C GLN A 616 30.95 -18.93 11.71
N LYS A 617 31.89 -18.38 10.94
CA LYS A 617 32.64 -19.08 9.88
C LYS A 617 34.12 -18.69 9.94
N ASP A 618 35.00 -19.65 9.65
CA ASP A 618 36.46 -19.43 9.57
C ASP A 618 36.81 -18.80 8.22
N PHE A 619 37.38 -17.59 8.22
CA PHE A 619 37.87 -16.87 7.03
C PHE A 619 38.81 -15.72 7.42
N THR A 620 39.48 -15.14 6.42
CA THR A 620 40.30 -13.92 6.55
C THR A 620 39.49 -12.69 6.12
N LEU A 621 39.37 -11.69 6.99
CA LEU A 621 38.83 -10.37 6.68
C LEU A 621 39.98 -9.42 6.32
N THR A 622 40.05 -9.01 5.05
CA THR A 622 41.08 -8.09 4.56
C THR A 622 40.48 -6.70 4.30
N LEU A 623 40.98 -5.68 4.98
CA LEU A 623 40.59 -4.29 4.73
C LEU A 623 41.56 -3.64 3.75
N SER A 624 41.06 -3.02 2.68
CA SER A 624 41.90 -2.25 1.77
C SER A 624 42.26 -0.89 2.34
N GLU A 625 43.25 -0.23 1.76
CA GLU A 625 43.62 1.13 2.14
C GLU A 625 42.44 2.10 1.95
N GLY A 626 42.11 2.87 2.98
CA GLY A 626 40.96 3.78 2.98
C GLY A 626 39.60 3.13 3.27
N ALA A 627 39.53 1.80 3.39
CA ALA A 627 38.30 1.11 3.80
C ALA A 627 38.03 1.34 5.30
N ASN A 628 36.77 1.60 5.64
CA ASN A 628 36.34 1.71 7.04
C ASN A 628 35.12 0.83 7.32
N ILE A 629 35.08 0.27 8.52
CA ILE A 629 33.91 -0.39 9.08
C ILE A 629 33.52 0.37 10.33
N GLN A 630 32.29 0.87 10.35
CA GLN A 630 31.68 1.56 11.49
C GLN A 630 30.27 1.01 11.71
N GLY A 631 29.61 1.42 12.78
CA GLY A 631 28.23 1.02 13.02
C GLY A 631 27.44 2.00 13.88
N ASP A 632 26.12 1.99 13.67
CA ASP A 632 25.12 2.70 14.47
C ASP A 632 24.30 1.68 15.26
N CYS A 633 24.99 0.86 16.07
CA CYS A 633 24.35 -0.15 16.90
C CYS A 633 24.95 -0.15 18.32
N LYS A 634 24.13 -0.48 19.33
CA LYS A 634 24.54 -0.49 20.75
C LYS A 634 25.27 -1.77 21.14
N SER A 635 26.02 -2.37 20.22
CA SER A 635 26.65 -3.68 20.37
C SER A 635 27.95 -3.70 19.60
N PRO A 636 28.89 -4.60 19.94
CA PRO A 636 30.11 -4.79 19.17
C PRO A 636 29.78 -5.03 17.71
N ILE A 637 30.44 -4.29 16.82
CA ILE A 637 30.13 -4.27 15.39
C ILE A 637 30.46 -5.62 14.75
N LEU A 638 31.60 -6.20 15.12
CA LEU A 638 31.98 -7.55 14.71
C LEU A 638 31.99 -8.47 15.94
N HIS A 639 31.33 -9.61 15.84
CA HIS A 639 31.29 -10.62 16.89
C HIS A 639 31.70 -11.99 16.36
N PHE A 640 32.94 -12.32 16.61
CA PHE A 640 33.57 -13.60 16.30
C PHE A 640 33.13 -14.65 17.34
N CYS A 641 32.23 -15.55 16.96
CA CYS A 641 31.52 -16.46 17.89
C CYS A 641 31.33 -17.89 17.38
N GLN A 642 32.24 -18.39 16.54
CA GLN A 642 32.28 -19.79 16.16
C GLN A 642 33.07 -20.59 17.19
N ASN A 643 32.42 -21.39 18.04
CA ASN A 643 33.15 -22.23 19.01
C ASN A 643 34.23 -23.09 18.32
N GLY A 644 35.48 -22.97 18.78
CA GLY A 644 36.66 -23.62 18.20
C GLY A 644 37.11 -23.08 16.84
N GLY A 645 36.55 -21.95 16.40
CA GLY A 645 36.84 -21.31 15.12
C GLY A 645 38.17 -20.56 15.09
N SER A 646 38.57 -20.15 13.88
CA SER A 646 39.80 -19.40 13.62
C SER A 646 39.57 -18.37 12.51
N ASN A 647 39.72 -17.09 12.87
CA ASN A 647 39.61 -15.98 11.93
C ASN A 647 40.87 -15.09 11.96
N THR A 648 41.10 -14.41 10.85
CA THR A 648 42.19 -13.42 10.71
C THR A 648 41.64 -12.08 10.25
N ILE A 649 42.15 -10.97 10.79
CA ILE A 649 41.96 -9.62 10.25
C ILE A 649 43.33 -9.10 9.79
N ASN A 650 43.42 -8.58 8.57
CA ASN A 650 44.62 -7.95 8.01
C ASN A 650 44.28 -6.81 7.03
N GLY A 651 45.32 -6.20 6.46
CA GLY A 651 45.16 -5.14 5.45
C GLY A 651 45.50 -3.75 5.99
N LYS A 652 44.83 -2.70 5.51
CA LYS A 652 45.18 -1.29 5.74
C LYS A 652 43.99 -0.37 6.10
N GLY A 653 42.90 -0.93 6.60
CA GLY A 653 41.67 -0.19 6.90
C GLY A 653 41.44 0.06 8.38
N VAL A 654 40.31 0.70 8.69
CA VAL A 654 39.95 1.10 10.06
C VAL A 654 38.63 0.48 10.49
N ILE A 655 38.56 -0.01 11.73
CA ILE A 655 37.33 -0.47 12.38
C ILE A 655 37.04 0.48 13.55
N TYR A 656 35.89 1.15 13.52
CA TYR A 656 35.44 2.08 14.57
C TYR A 656 34.33 1.45 15.38
N GLY A 657 34.45 1.43 16.70
CA GLY A 657 33.38 1.04 17.61
C GLY A 657 32.21 2.02 17.56
N ALA A 658 31.00 1.48 17.78
CA ALA A 658 29.77 2.25 17.72
C ALA A 658 29.52 3.06 19.01
N SER A 659 28.66 4.08 18.91
CA SER A 659 28.15 4.80 20.08
C SER A 659 27.27 3.88 20.94
N GLN A 660 27.41 3.97 22.26
CA GLN A 660 26.79 3.09 23.25
C GLN A 660 27.16 1.60 23.08
N SER A 661 28.35 1.31 22.55
CA SER A 661 28.89 -0.05 22.45
C SER A 661 30.07 -0.26 23.37
N ASP A 662 30.06 -1.39 24.07
CA ASP A 662 31.13 -1.78 24.99
C ASP A 662 32.42 -2.22 24.27
N ALA A 663 32.36 -2.53 22.97
CA ALA A 663 33.53 -2.86 22.15
C ALA A 663 33.34 -2.52 20.66
N ALA A 664 34.43 -2.43 19.89
CA ALA A 664 34.34 -2.48 18.42
C ALA A 664 34.26 -3.94 17.91
N VAL A 665 35.12 -4.81 18.47
CA VAL A 665 35.19 -6.23 18.15
C VAL A 665 34.98 -7.07 19.42
N LEU A 666 34.17 -8.12 19.31
CA LEU A 666 33.99 -9.12 20.36
C LEU A 666 34.47 -10.49 19.88
N VAL A 667 35.28 -11.14 20.71
CA VAL A 667 35.77 -12.52 20.50
C VAL A 667 35.16 -13.42 21.58
N ASN A 668 34.57 -14.54 21.14
CA ASN A 668 33.92 -15.49 22.02
C ASN A 668 34.09 -16.93 21.49
N GLY A 669 34.68 -17.82 22.29
CA GLY A 669 34.84 -19.24 22.00
C GLY A 669 35.80 -19.58 20.86
N GLN A 670 36.59 -18.62 20.36
CA GLN A 670 37.38 -18.81 19.13
C GLN A 670 38.73 -18.10 19.13
N THR A 671 39.58 -18.43 18.14
CA THR A 671 40.83 -17.69 17.90
C THR A 671 40.61 -16.57 16.89
N LEU A 672 40.95 -15.33 17.25
CA LEU A 672 41.08 -14.20 16.34
C LEU A 672 42.55 -13.78 16.25
N THR A 673 43.09 -13.72 15.03
CA THR A 673 44.45 -13.22 14.78
C THR A 673 44.38 -11.88 14.05
N ILE A 674 45.04 -10.85 14.58
CA ILE A 674 45.29 -9.60 13.86
C ILE A 674 46.68 -9.71 13.23
N ASP A 675 46.72 -9.98 11.93
CA ASP A 675 47.95 -10.33 11.20
C ASP A 675 48.35 -9.22 10.24
N CYS A 676 48.97 -8.17 10.80
CA CYS A 676 49.44 -7.01 10.04
C CYS A 676 50.97 -7.01 9.93
N ALA A 677 51.49 -6.44 8.84
CA ALA A 677 52.93 -6.32 8.65
C ALA A 677 53.50 -5.14 9.45
N ASN A 678 52.75 -4.02 9.51
CA ASN A 678 53.16 -2.77 10.13
C ASN A 678 52.14 -2.28 11.17
N GLU A 679 52.56 -1.34 12.01
CA GLU A 679 51.70 -0.71 13.03
C GLU A 679 50.60 0.16 12.38
N SER A 680 50.88 0.75 11.22
CA SER A 680 49.98 1.63 10.46
C SER A 680 49.01 0.90 9.51
N ASP A 681 48.99 -0.43 9.56
CA ASP A 681 48.19 -1.26 8.66
C ASP A 681 46.70 -1.22 9.10
N VAL A 682 46.26 -2.12 9.99
CA VAL A 682 44.89 -2.07 10.53
C VAL A 682 44.85 -1.22 11.79
N GLN A 683 43.85 -0.35 11.88
CA GLN A 683 43.49 0.36 13.11
C GLN A 683 42.13 -0.10 13.63
N ILE A 684 42.03 -0.42 14.93
CA ILE A 684 40.77 -0.75 15.61
C ILE A 684 40.59 0.21 16.78
N THR A 685 39.49 0.96 16.77
CA THR A 685 39.21 2.02 17.75
C THR A 685 37.93 1.69 18.50
N GLY A 686 37.94 1.76 19.83
CA GLY A 686 36.72 1.63 20.63
C GLY A 686 35.73 2.77 20.39
N GLY A 687 34.45 2.51 20.65
CA GLY A 687 33.39 3.50 20.47
C GLY A 687 33.19 4.36 21.72
N SER A 688 31.95 4.49 22.15
CA SER A 688 31.62 5.09 23.45
C SER A 688 30.58 4.26 24.19
N SER A 689 30.60 4.26 25.53
CA SER A 689 29.61 3.55 26.35
C SER A 689 29.48 4.17 27.74
N ASP A 690 28.48 3.76 28.53
CA ASP A 690 28.34 4.18 29.92
C ASP A 690 29.35 3.51 30.86
N LYS A 691 29.83 2.31 30.50
CA LYS A 691 30.69 1.48 31.37
C LYS A 691 32.14 1.49 30.94
N PHE A 692 32.38 0.99 29.73
CA PHE A 692 33.68 0.91 29.09
C PHE A 692 33.46 0.79 27.58
N ALA A 693 34.41 1.22 26.75
CA ALA A 693 34.35 1.02 25.31
C ALA A 693 35.72 0.56 24.80
N SER A 694 35.88 -0.72 24.51
CA SER A 694 37.17 -1.29 24.07
C SER A 694 37.33 -1.31 22.55
N ALA A 695 38.58 -1.39 22.07
CA ALA A 695 38.82 -1.76 20.67
C ALA A 695 38.43 -3.24 20.47
N ILE A 696 38.91 -4.12 21.37
CA ILE A 696 38.56 -5.53 21.36
C ILE A 696 38.25 -6.03 22.77
N THR A 697 37.12 -6.72 22.92
CA THR A 697 36.79 -7.49 24.13
C THR A 697 36.85 -8.99 23.81
N VAL A 698 37.40 -9.77 24.73
CA VAL A 698 37.46 -11.24 24.66
C VAL A 698 36.67 -11.81 25.83
N TRP A 699 35.58 -12.52 25.55
CA TRP A 699 34.84 -13.29 26.56
C TRP A 699 35.48 -14.65 26.76
N ASP A 700 35.68 -15.38 25.66
CA ASP A 700 36.32 -16.70 25.65
C ASP A 700 37.13 -16.89 24.36
N GLY A 701 38.07 -17.83 24.36
CA GLY A 701 38.95 -18.12 23.23
C GLY A 701 40.28 -17.35 23.28
N LYS A 702 40.89 -17.08 22.13
CA LYS A 702 42.25 -16.53 22.03
C LYS A 702 42.33 -15.34 21.06
N LEU A 703 42.90 -14.22 21.52
CA LEU A 703 43.29 -13.10 20.67
C LEU A 703 44.81 -13.11 20.47
N VAL A 704 45.25 -13.13 19.21
CA VAL A 704 46.66 -12.98 18.82
C VAL A 704 46.83 -11.67 18.05
N ILE A 705 47.74 -10.80 18.48
CA ILE A 705 48.03 -9.54 17.81
C ILE A 705 49.48 -9.56 17.34
N ASN A 706 49.70 -9.60 16.03
CA ASN A 706 51.05 -9.53 15.44
C ASN A 706 51.49 -8.09 15.21
N ASN A 707 50.59 -7.24 14.72
CA ASN A 707 50.81 -5.81 14.54
C ASN A 707 49.46 -5.07 14.39
N GLY A 708 49.52 -3.75 14.17
CA GLY A 708 48.34 -2.86 14.02
C GLY A 708 48.23 -1.83 15.14
N THR A 709 47.23 -0.96 15.07
CA THR A 709 46.98 0.10 16.05
C THR A 709 45.64 -0.11 16.76
N PHE A 710 45.64 -0.05 18.09
CA PHE A 710 44.47 -0.30 18.93
C PHE A 710 44.25 0.89 19.88
N ILE A 711 43.10 1.54 19.75
CA ILE A 711 42.78 2.76 20.49
C ILE A 711 41.56 2.49 21.36
N SER A 712 41.63 2.78 22.66
CA SER A 712 40.44 2.66 23.51
C SER A 712 39.35 3.66 23.13
N GLY A 713 38.11 3.34 23.47
CA GLY A 713 36.97 4.22 23.35
C GLY A 713 36.78 5.09 24.61
N THR A 714 35.61 5.69 24.74
CA THR A 714 35.28 6.59 25.85
C THR A 714 34.15 6.04 26.71
N ASP A 715 34.31 6.07 28.03
CA ASP A 715 33.25 5.77 28.99
C ASP A 715 32.61 7.05 29.56
N LYS A 716 31.59 6.91 30.41
CA LYS A 716 30.95 8.03 31.11
C LYS A 716 31.91 8.85 31.99
N SER A 717 33.00 8.25 32.47
CA SER A 717 34.04 8.98 33.22
C SER A 717 34.98 9.76 32.32
N GLY A 718 34.76 9.73 30.99
CA GLY A 718 35.52 10.49 30.02
C GLY A 718 36.94 9.97 29.90
N ASN A 719 37.11 8.67 29.62
CA ASN A 719 38.30 8.02 29.02
C ASN A 719 39.11 7.04 29.91
N ASN A 720 38.48 6.21 30.74
CA ASN A 720 39.17 5.11 31.47
C ASN A 720 38.98 3.74 30.79
N SER A 721 38.66 3.69 29.51
CA SER A 721 38.35 2.43 28.85
C SER A 721 39.61 1.67 28.38
N PRO A 722 39.58 0.33 28.40
CA PRO A 722 40.66 -0.51 27.87
C PRO A 722 40.76 -0.42 26.34
N ALA A 723 41.96 -0.58 25.78
CA ALA A 723 42.08 -0.89 24.36
C ALA A 723 41.74 -2.37 24.12
N ILE A 724 42.28 -3.26 24.97
CA ILE A 724 41.97 -4.70 24.95
C ILE A 724 41.46 -5.13 26.33
N TYR A 725 40.30 -5.81 26.37
CA TYR A 725 39.67 -6.24 27.62
C TYR A 725 39.35 -7.73 27.63
N LEU A 726 39.86 -8.46 28.63
CA LEU A 726 39.50 -9.85 28.87
C LEU A 726 38.41 -9.90 29.95
N MET A 727 37.21 -10.30 29.56
CA MET A 727 36.01 -10.28 30.41
C MET A 727 35.24 -11.59 30.25
N PRO A 728 35.69 -12.68 30.91
CA PRO A 728 34.93 -13.94 30.90
C PRO A 728 33.54 -13.73 31.49
N MET A 729 32.51 -14.22 30.80
CA MET A 729 31.10 -14.00 31.14
C MET A 729 30.41 -15.24 31.71
N ASP A 730 30.93 -16.42 31.41
CA ASP A 730 30.51 -17.72 31.96
C ASP A 730 31.60 -18.30 32.88
N GLU A 731 31.30 -19.33 33.68
CA GLU A 731 32.24 -20.01 34.58
C GLU A 731 33.30 -20.85 33.83
N TYR A 732 33.00 -21.25 32.59
CA TYR A 732 33.92 -22.02 31.74
C TYR A 732 34.79 -21.17 30.81
N ASP A 733 34.48 -19.88 30.69
CA ASP A 733 35.23 -18.96 29.84
C ASP A 733 36.68 -18.79 30.34
N ALA A 734 37.64 -18.91 29.43
CA ALA A 734 39.08 -18.81 29.71
C ALA A 734 39.79 -17.99 28.62
N PRO A 735 39.61 -16.66 28.57
CA PRO A 735 40.15 -15.83 27.51
C PRO A 735 41.68 -15.74 27.57
N GLU A 736 42.31 -15.91 26.41
CA GLU A 736 43.76 -15.76 26.22
C GLU A 736 44.08 -14.56 25.30
N LEU A 737 45.14 -13.83 25.63
CA LEU A 737 45.70 -12.75 24.82
C LEU A 737 47.21 -12.94 24.63
N GLU A 738 47.64 -12.90 23.37
CA GLU A 738 49.05 -12.91 22.98
C GLU A 738 49.37 -11.69 22.09
N ILE A 739 50.25 -10.81 22.56
CA ILE A 739 50.69 -9.63 21.80
C ILE A 739 52.15 -9.83 21.38
N ASN A 740 52.40 -9.85 20.07
CA ASN A 740 53.73 -9.94 19.47
C ASN A 740 54.24 -8.58 18.96
N GLY A 741 53.35 -7.61 18.72
CA GLY A 741 53.65 -6.28 18.20
C GLY A 741 52.40 -5.39 18.17
N GLY A 742 52.51 -4.17 17.59
CA GLY A 742 51.42 -3.20 17.48
C GLY A 742 51.53 -2.01 18.44
N VAL A 743 50.67 -1.01 18.23
CA VAL A 743 50.57 0.22 19.03
C VAL A 743 49.26 0.22 19.81
N PHE A 744 49.33 0.51 21.11
CA PHE A 744 48.18 0.58 22.00
C PHE A 744 48.12 1.96 22.63
N SER A 745 46.99 2.65 22.47
CA SER A 745 46.79 4.01 22.96
C SER A 745 45.46 4.16 23.68
N PRO A 746 45.37 4.97 24.75
CA PRO A 746 44.09 5.45 25.23
C PRO A 746 43.43 6.37 24.18
N ALA A 747 42.12 6.57 24.29
CA ALA A 747 41.42 7.66 23.61
C ALA A 747 42.10 9.01 23.87
N GLN A 748 41.86 10.00 23.01
CA GLN A 748 42.40 11.35 23.20
C GLN A 748 42.00 11.91 24.59
N GLU A 749 42.97 12.46 25.33
CA GLU A 749 42.82 12.89 26.74
C GLU A 749 42.47 11.76 27.71
N GLY A 750 42.74 10.51 27.30
CA GLY A 750 42.42 9.33 28.05
C GLY A 750 43.48 8.80 28.99
N SER A 751 43.00 8.04 29.96
CA SER A 751 43.81 7.35 30.95
C SER A 751 44.23 5.99 30.42
N ALA A 752 45.54 5.74 30.42
CA ALA A 752 46.10 4.44 30.08
C ALA A 752 46.03 3.43 31.24
N LYS A 753 45.36 3.76 32.36
CA LYS A 753 45.28 2.91 33.55
C LYS A 753 44.82 1.49 33.26
N PHE A 754 43.83 1.36 32.38
CA PHE A 754 43.23 0.07 32.02
C PHE A 754 43.56 -0.32 30.58
N LEU A 755 44.64 0.19 29.98
CA LEU A 755 44.88 0.06 28.53
C LEU A 755 44.85 -1.40 28.04
N ILE A 756 45.46 -2.30 28.80
CA ILE A 756 45.28 -3.75 28.71
C ILE A 756 44.74 -4.20 30.07
N ASN A 757 43.56 -4.82 30.11
CA ASN A 757 42.86 -5.09 31.37
C ASN A 757 42.19 -6.47 31.42
N CYS A 758 42.01 -6.99 32.63
CA CYS A 758 41.19 -8.14 32.93
C CYS A 758 40.02 -7.75 33.84
N LEU A 759 38.93 -8.52 33.81
CA LEU A 759 37.89 -8.38 34.83
C LEU A 759 38.46 -8.83 36.19
N ASP A 760 38.59 -7.90 37.14
CA ASP A 760 39.24 -8.12 38.44
C ASP A 760 38.78 -9.39 39.17
N SER A 761 37.47 -9.67 39.17
CA SER A 761 36.92 -10.85 39.86
C SER A 761 37.31 -12.18 39.21
N GLU A 762 37.76 -12.15 37.95
CA GLU A 762 38.01 -13.33 37.12
C GLU A 762 39.45 -13.40 36.61
N ILE A 763 40.35 -12.56 37.13
CA ILE A 763 41.73 -12.43 36.64
C ILE A 763 42.50 -13.76 36.63
N SER A 764 42.16 -14.70 37.53
CA SER A 764 42.77 -16.03 37.60
C SER A 764 42.44 -16.93 36.40
N ARG A 765 41.40 -16.59 35.62
CA ARG A 765 40.96 -17.32 34.42
C ARG A 765 41.48 -16.69 33.13
N CYS A 766 41.92 -15.43 33.20
CA CYS A 766 42.52 -14.73 32.08
C CYS A 766 44.00 -15.10 31.90
N LYS A 767 44.46 -15.20 30.66
CA LYS A 767 45.88 -15.42 30.34
C LYS A 767 46.39 -14.38 29.37
N ILE A 768 47.27 -13.50 29.84
CA ILE A 768 47.90 -12.45 29.01
C ILE A 768 49.39 -12.75 28.84
N THR A 769 49.91 -12.63 27.62
CA THR A 769 51.34 -12.75 27.32
C THR A 769 51.75 -11.68 26.31
N ILE A 770 52.63 -10.76 26.72
CA ILE A 770 53.10 -9.64 25.89
C ILE A 770 54.58 -9.82 25.55
N LYS A 771 54.88 -10.10 24.29
CA LYS A 771 56.23 -10.37 23.74
C LYS A 771 56.76 -9.21 22.89
N GLY A 772 55.94 -8.21 22.57
CA GLY A 772 56.31 -7.04 21.80
C GLY A 772 55.23 -5.95 21.82
N GLY A 773 55.46 -4.87 21.08
CA GLY A 773 54.52 -3.75 20.93
C GLY A 773 54.91 -2.49 21.71
N THR A 774 54.20 -1.41 21.37
CA THR A 774 54.36 -0.05 21.88
C THR A 774 53.11 0.37 22.63
N PHE A 775 53.25 0.85 23.86
CA PHE A 775 52.15 1.15 24.78
C PHE A 775 52.26 2.59 25.28
N ILE A 776 51.24 3.40 25.04
CA ILE A 776 51.21 4.81 25.44
C ILE A 776 50.61 4.93 26.84
N GLY A 777 51.41 5.36 27.82
CA GLY A 777 51.01 5.60 29.22
C GLY A 777 50.85 4.36 30.09
N PHE A 778 51.17 3.16 29.57
CA PHE A 778 50.95 1.89 30.24
C PHE A 778 52.24 1.06 30.27
N ASN A 779 52.61 0.53 31.43
CA ASN A 779 53.75 -0.39 31.57
C ASN A 779 53.27 -1.85 31.65
N PRO A 780 53.46 -2.66 30.58
CA PRO A 780 53.07 -4.07 30.57
C PRO A 780 53.70 -4.95 31.67
N ALA A 781 54.85 -4.53 32.22
CA ALA A 781 55.52 -5.29 33.28
C ALA A 781 55.03 -4.95 34.70
N ALA A 782 54.20 -3.92 34.84
CA ALA A 782 53.59 -3.50 36.10
C ALA A 782 52.27 -2.76 35.81
N SER A 783 51.20 -3.51 35.53
CA SER A 783 49.86 -2.98 35.25
C SER A 783 49.38 -2.07 36.38
N THR A 784 48.81 -0.93 36.02
CA THR A 784 48.21 0.01 36.99
C THR A 784 46.72 -0.22 37.21
N GLY A 785 46.10 -1.06 36.37
CA GLY A 785 44.70 -1.48 36.44
C GLY A 785 44.51 -2.80 37.19
N ASP A 786 45.41 -3.75 36.97
CA ASP A 786 45.27 -5.13 37.48
C ASP A 786 46.25 -5.46 38.60
N THR A 787 45.81 -6.26 39.57
CA THR A 787 46.68 -6.79 40.64
C THR A 787 46.55 -8.31 40.78
N ILE A 788 47.68 -8.98 40.95
CA ILE A 788 47.77 -10.43 41.25
C ILE A 788 48.49 -10.57 42.59
N ASP A 789 47.88 -11.24 43.55
CA ASP A 789 48.39 -11.40 44.91
C ASP A 789 48.79 -10.07 45.59
N GLY A 790 48.04 -9.00 45.29
CA GLY A 790 48.27 -7.65 45.85
C GLY A 790 49.46 -6.91 45.24
N GLN A 791 50.08 -7.43 44.18
CA GLN A 791 51.12 -6.76 43.40
C GLN A 791 50.59 -6.35 42.02
N PRO A 792 51.11 -5.26 41.42
CA PRO A 792 50.85 -4.93 40.02
C PRO A 792 51.09 -6.14 39.11
N ALA A 793 50.14 -6.46 38.23
CA ALA A 793 50.29 -7.60 37.34
C ALA A 793 51.46 -7.39 36.36
N ASN A 794 52.25 -8.44 36.14
CA ASN A 794 53.31 -8.45 35.13
C ASN A 794 52.88 -9.36 33.96
N TRP A 795 52.61 -8.75 32.82
CA TRP A 795 52.16 -9.44 31.60
C TRP A 795 53.30 -9.83 30.65
N VAL A 796 54.54 -9.45 30.99
CA VAL A 796 55.73 -9.71 30.18
C VAL A 796 56.37 -11.04 30.63
N PRO A 797 56.48 -12.04 29.74
CA PRO A 797 57.05 -13.33 30.10
C PRO A 797 58.58 -13.25 30.22
N LYS A 798 59.17 -14.25 30.89
CA LYS A 798 60.63 -14.40 30.99
C LYS A 798 61.29 -14.36 29.60
N GLY A 799 62.42 -13.66 29.49
CA GLY A 799 63.14 -13.45 28.23
C GLY A 799 62.67 -12.22 27.45
N TYR A 800 61.77 -11.42 28.03
CA TYR A 800 61.29 -10.14 27.52
C TYR A 800 61.26 -9.11 28.65
N LYS A 801 61.36 -7.83 28.30
CA LYS A 801 61.30 -6.70 29.24
C LYS A 801 60.52 -5.53 28.66
N SER A 802 59.88 -4.77 29.54
CA SER A 802 59.24 -3.49 29.22
C SER A 802 60.24 -2.35 29.44
N VAL A 803 60.45 -1.50 28.44
CA VAL A 803 61.41 -0.39 28.45
C VAL A 803 60.67 0.92 28.29
N LYS A 804 60.86 1.86 29.21
CA LYS A 804 60.31 3.22 29.10
C LYS A 804 61.18 4.06 28.17
N ASP A 805 60.54 4.81 27.27
CA ASP A 805 61.18 5.94 26.59
C ASP A 805 61.54 7.03 27.63
N PRO A 806 62.80 7.48 27.72
CA PRO A 806 63.19 8.54 28.66
C PRO A 806 62.45 9.86 28.45
N ASP A 807 62.02 10.16 27.23
CA ASP A 807 61.52 11.47 26.82
C ASP A 807 59.99 11.51 26.64
N SER A 808 59.31 10.37 26.85
CA SER A 808 57.86 10.27 26.71
C SER A 808 57.25 9.28 27.71
N ASP A 809 55.92 9.18 27.77
CA ASP A 809 55.24 8.15 28.57
C ASP A 809 55.00 6.85 27.78
N VAL A 810 55.84 6.60 26.78
CA VAL A 810 55.75 5.41 25.91
C VAL A 810 56.60 4.27 26.48
N TRP A 811 56.05 3.06 26.43
CA TRP A 811 56.72 1.84 26.83
C TRP A 811 56.78 0.87 25.64
N THR A 812 57.91 0.19 25.48
CA THR A 812 58.09 -0.82 24.43
C THR A 812 58.51 -2.14 25.05
N VAL A 813 57.89 -3.24 24.62
CA VAL A 813 58.32 -4.58 25.02
C VAL A 813 59.31 -5.11 24.00
N VAL A 814 60.48 -5.53 24.49
CA VAL A 814 61.56 -6.09 23.67
C VAL A 814 62.04 -7.41 24.26
N LYS A 815 62.62 -8.26 23.41
CA LYS A 815 63.33 -9.45 23.86
C LYS A 815 64.58 -9.05 24.66
N GLU A 816 64.83 -9.74 25.77
CA GLU A 816 65.97 -9.47 26.68
C GLU A 816 67.33 -9.72 26.06
#